data_AF-A0A6L5HPE0-F1
#
_entry.id   AF-A0A6L5HPE0-F1
#
_cell.length_a   1.000
_cell.length_b   1.000
_cell.length_c   1.000
_cell.angle_alpha   90.00
_cell.angle_beta   90.00
_cell.angle_gamma   90.00
#
_symmetry.space_group_name_H-M   'P 1'
#
loop_
_entity.id
_entity.type
_entity.pdbx_description
1 polymer ?
#
loop_
_entity_poly.entity_id
_entity_poly.type
_entity_poly.pdbx_seq_one_letter_code
_entity_poly.pdbx_strand_id
1 'polypeptide(L)'
;METSYDWRFNFTHNADFDYQYGYLAMGTLLNLLYPEQKEIVLSQIISTGGVDWNPTSFRVEVKMPETARLLDGYSYDDGAIKVYVGLDGNTEGGIPTPDSDIYMIPDDGDYTAAIVISNKAIMEKVLSKGFVTMGDAGTGSATAIEIKENTDLYKLEAVQGSLNIQGHWFNDIPGLTAVQIAMLIGKVPVSDIQKAEFSIAMADDQVSAEWKGYQPLTFDYNNSQYIGELNWQKNISGEFLTLSDTEVGLKLKDNSAVDSLLIPGPGMPDEIVEKWLYVSNVYNDNVVKPSVERGLERLISRVPSFNTFALQSVLFKNGNVIALEKAHTPGDMVVFGKFRPGLTSIEMVNAMPHLVVGEVYKFDVNESARGMTLIWSVAPLNTGKEYYEGDIGTINRLTGEYTAPLTITGDYIQVKVTVADEHSDATSVALVSISKDSIQIVPRKFKVDQDGGELRFKALSHNKTEVTRTMPANSVSSCERDPGIIDQWIFKAGKLPFVDPEYPEYGTVAFHLEEVTFSTALATKTAVALVVSKTQSFELSYTLSDDKKTALFIAKSRGVPKECEWVKLFGPGSMSKEGVYTFDPESDDDQSIIVNASLIAEPSFSTADFFSFTNLELLTQQIRSGNAPACVPCDIAAMERHNRINRNLYIK
;
A
#
# COMPACT_ATOMS: atom_id res chain seq x y z
N MET A 1 46.79 13.48 -14.68
CA MET A 1 45.75 13.63 -13.65
C MET A 1 45.28 12.24 -13.33
N GLU A 2 45.89 11.65 -12.29
CA GLU A 2 45.58 10.34 -11.75
C GLU A 2 44.16 10.39 -11.16
N THR A 3 43.20 9.75 -11.79
CA THR A 3 41.88 9.52 -11.19
C THR A 3 41.97 8.22 -10.38
N SER A 4 42.38 8.33 -9.12
CA SER A 4 42.21 7.23 -8.15
C SER A 4 40.72 7.06 -7.88
N TYR A 5 40.14 5.94 -8.30
CA TYR A 5 38.81 5.53 -7.84
C TYR A 5 38.95 4.99 -6.42
N ASP A 6 39.00 5.90 -5.45
CA ASP A 6 39.26 5.60 -4.04
C ASP A 6 37.93 5.33 -3.32
N TRP A 7 37.32 4.15 -3.54
CA TRP A 7 36.25 3.65 -2.68
C TRP A 7 36.90 2.82 -1.57
N ARG A 8 37.28 3.46 -0.47
CA ARG A 8 37.84 2.78 0.71
C ARG A 8 36.75 2.52 1.73
N PHE A 9 36.36 1.26 1.93
CA PHE A 9 35.65 0.84 3.13
C PHE A 9 36.66 0.61 4.26
N ASN A 10 37.12 1.70 4.87
CA ASN A 10 37.72 1.58 6.19
C ASN A 10 36.57 1.50 7.18
N PHE A 11 36.29 0.31 7.72
CA PHE A 11 35.42 0.13 8.89
C PHE A 11 36.08 0.81 10.10
N THR A 12 36.03 2.14 10.11
CA THR A 12 36.26 2.94 11.30
C THR A 12 35.04 2.82 12.19
N HIS A 13 35.24 2.96 13.49
CA HIS A 13 34.33 2.61 14.58
C HIS A 13 32.97 3.37 14.60
N ASN A 14 32.61 4.09 13.53
CA ASN A 14 31.36 4.81 13.41
C ASN A 14 30.42 4.10 12.42
N ALA A 15 29.58 3.20 12.95
CA ALA A 15 28.47 2.62 12.20
C ALA A 15 27.62 3.69 11.47
N ASP A 16 27.51 4.89 12.03
CA ASP A 16 26.78 6.02 11.43
C ASP A 16 27.33 6.49 10.08
N PHE A 17 28.65 6.36 9.82
CA PHE A 17 29.24 6.79 8.56
C PHE A 17 28.98 5.78 7.43
N ASP A 18 29.06 4.49 7.71
CA ASP A 18 28.79 3.43 6.72
C ASP A 18 27.31 3.37 6.33
N TYR A 19 26.41 3.65 7.28
CA TYR A 19 24.98 3.82 6.99
C TYR A 19 24.75 4.98 6.01
N GLN A 20 25.39 6.14 6.20
CA GLN A 20 25.21 7.29 5.31
C GLN A 20 25.70 7.02 3.87
N TYR A 21 26.84 6.36 3.70
CA TYR A 21 27.33 6.00 2.37
C TYR A 21 26.48 4.93 1.70
N GLY A 22 25.96 3.95 2.45
CA GLY A 22 24.98 2.98 1.95
C GLY A 22 23.69 3.64 1.46
N TYR A 23 23.15 4.61 2.21
CA TYR A 23 21.98 5.39 1.79
C TYR A 23 22.26 6.24 0.54
N LEU A 24 23.42 6.91 0.48
CA LEU A 24 23.82 7.69 -0.69
C LEU A 24 24.04 6.80 -1.93
N ALA A 25 24.64 5.63 -1.75
CA ALA A 25 24.83 4.66 -2.82
C ALA A 25 23.48 4.12 -3.33
N MET A 26 22.58 3.71 -2.43
CA MET A 26 21.23 3.26 -2.79
C MET A 26 20.43 4.38 -3.48
N GLY A 27 20.46 5.59 -2.94
CA GLY A 27 19.81 6.75 -3.57
C GLY A 27 20.37 7.06 -4.96
N THR A 28 21.68 6.90 -5.15
CA THR A 28 22.32 7.08 -6.46
C THR A 28 21.93 5.96 -7.43
N LEU A 29 21.92 4.71 -6.98
CA LEU A 29 21.50 3.55 -7.79
C LEU A 29 20.04 3.66 -8.22
N LEU A 30 19.13 4.01 -7.30
CA LEU A 30 17.74 4.28 -7.62
C LEU A 30 17.61 5.41 -8.65
N ASN A 31 18.41 6.47 -8.54
CA ASN A 31 18.40 7.56 -9.50
C ASN A 31 18.93 7.16 -10.88
N LEU A 32 19.82 6.17 -10.97
CA LEU A 32 20.35 5.64 -12.23
C LEU A 32 19.37 4.72 -12.97
N LEU A 33 18.32 4.22 -12.31
CA LEU A 33 17.27 3.44 -12.98
C LEU A 33 16.54 4.29 -14.04
N TYR A 34 16.21 3.68 -15.18
CA TYR A 34 15.39 4.29 -16.22
C TYR A 34 13.94 4.48 -15.73
N PRO A 35 13.16 5.42 -16.30
CA PRO A 35 11.75 5.63 -15.92
C PRO A 35 10.94 4.33 -15.92
N GLU A 36 11.13 3.45 -16.90
CA GLU A 36 10.40 2.19 -17.02
C GLU A 36 10.76 1.17 -15.91
N GLN A 37 11.88 1.36 -15.21
CA GLN A 37 12.32 0.57 -14.06
C GLN A 37 11.87 1.17 -12.72
N LYS A 38 11.50 2.47 -12.72
CA LYS A 38 10.99 3.20 -11.56
C LYS A 38 9.47 3.25 -11.53
N GLU A 39 8.84 3.23 -12.70
CA GLU A 39 7.41 3.39 -12.89
C GLU A 39 6.74 2.03 -12.99
N ILE A 40 6.43 1.47 -11.82
CA ILE A 40 5.55 0.31 -11.73
C ILE A 40 4.12 0.82 -11.64
N VAL A 41 3.33 0.56 -12.68
CA VAL A 41 1.89 0.86 -12.64
C VAL A 41 1.23 -0.11 -11.66
N LEU A 42 1.01 0.34 -10.42
CA LEU A 42 0.33 -0.43 -9.38
C LEU A 42 -1.18 -0.51 -9.66
N SER A 43 -1.78 0.60 -10.13
CA SER A 43 -3.19 0.70 -10.44
C SER A 43 -3.49 1.82 -11.44
N GLN A 44 -4.72 1.87 -11.97
CA GLN A 44 -5.21 2.88 -12.91
C GLN A 44 -6.63 3.32 -12.52
N ILE A 45 -6.92 4.62 -12.62
CA ILE A 45 -8.29 5.12 -12.57
C ILE A 45 -9.02 4.68 -13.84
N ILE A 46 -10.07 3.86 -13.70
CA ILE A 46 -10.97 3.52 -14.80
C ILE A 46 -12.17 4.46 -14.73
N SER A 47 -12.32 5.35 -15.72
CA SER A 47 -13.55 6.13 -15.87
C SER A 47 -14.61 5.25 -16.52
N THR A 48 -15.54 4.75 -15.72
CA THR A 48 -16.74 4.09 -16.23
C THR A 48 -17.71 5.19 -16.67
N GLY A 49 -17.84 5.42 -17.97
CA GLY A 49 -18.76 6.44 -18.50
C GLY A 49 -20.17 6.25 -17.96
N GLY A 50 -20.80 7.35 -17.51
CA GLY A 50 -22.19 7.37 -17.04
C GLY A 50 -22.41 7.26 -15.53
N VAL A 51 -21.37 7.36 -14.69
CA VAL A 51 -21.48 7.24 -13.23
C VAL A 51 -21.12 8.57 -12.54
N ASP A 52 -21.95 9.04 -11.62
CA ASP A 52 -21.78 10.31 -10.85
C ASP A 52 -20.63 10.30 -9.83
N TRP A 53 -19.95 9.16 -9.74
CA TRP A 53 -18.86 8.82 -8.84
C TRP A 53 -17.53 8.79 -9.58
N ASN A 54 -17.26 9.80 -10.41
CA ASN A 54 -16.05 9.84 -11.21
C ASN A 54 -14.85 10.29 -10.34
N PRO A 55 -13.86 9.42 -10.08
CA PRO A 55 -12.65 9.79 -9.36
C PRO A 55 -11.74 10.69 -10.22
N THR A 56 -11.19 11.75 -9.62
CA THR A 56 -10.31 12.73 -10.30
C THR A 56 -8.90 12.77 -9.71
N SER A 57 -8.74 12.40 -8.44
CA SER A 57 -7.47 12.27 -7.76
C SER A 57 -7.50 11.12 -6.76
N PHE A 58 -6.34 10.58 -6.40
CA PHE A 58 -6.23 9.62 -5.31
C PHE A 58 -4.90 9.73 -4.59
N ARG A 59 -4.87 9.22 -3.36
CA ARG A 59 -3.67 9.04 -2.54
C ARG A 59 -3.67 7.64 -1.96
N VAL A 60 -2.50 7.00 -1.95
CA VAL A 60 -2.31 5.65 -1.40
C VAL A 60 -1.48 5.73 -0.13
N GLU A 61 -1.91 5.03 0.90
CA GLU A 61 -1.19 4.84 2.16
C GLU A 61 -1.22 3.37 2.58
N VAL A 62 -0.25 2.95 3.38
CA VAL A 62 -0.25 1.63 4.02
C VAL A 62 -0.54 1.84 5.51
N LYS A 63 -1.46 1.06 6.06
CA LYS A 63 -1.82 1.10 7.48
C LYS A 63 -1.69 -0.30 8.07
N MET A 64 -0.96 -0.40 9.18
CA MET A 64 -0.88 -1.63 9.97
C MET A 64 -2.01 -1.62 11.02
N PRO A 65 -2.59 -2.79 11.37
CA PRO A 65 -3.54 -2.88 12.47
C PRO A 65 -2.85 -2.54 13.79
N GLU A 66 -3.60 -2.04 14.78
CA GLU A 66 -3.04 -1.62 16.09
C GLU A 66 -2.40 -2.78 16.86
N THR A 67 -2.82 -4.02 16.57
CA THR A 67 -2.28 -5.25 17.15
C THR A 67 -0.98 -5.70 16.47
N ALA A 68 -0.62 -5.16 15.31
CA ALA A 68 0.64 -5.45 14.65
C ALA A 68 1.80 -4.92 15.50
N ARG A 69 2.54 -5.83 16.11
CA ARG A 69 3.75 -5.50 16.84
C ARG A 69 4.89 -5.49 15.83
N LEU A 70 5.70 -4.43 15.85
CA LEU A 70 6.87 -4.28 14.97
C LEU A 70 8.00 -5.30 15.22
N LEU A 71 7.80 -6.28 16.12
CA LEU A 71 8.85 -7.09 16.75
C LEU A 71 8.59 -8.60 16.71
N ASP A 72 7.39 -9.05 16.37
CA ASP A 72 7.02 -10.44 16.13
C ASP A 72 6.84 -10.61 14.62
N GLY A 73 7.88 -11.11 13.96
CA GLY A 73 8.00 -11.27 12.50
C GLY A 73 6.97 -12.16 11.80
N TYR A 74 5.77 -12.29 12.36
CA TYR A 74 4.60 -12.95 11.81
C TYR A 74 3.47 -11.98 11.41
N SER A 75 3.48 -10.71 11.85
CA SER A 75 2.47 -9.72 11.42
C SER A 75 2.84 -8.96 10.14
N TYR A 76 3.83 -9.44 9.37
CA TYR A 76 4.20 -8.85 8.08
C TYR A 76 3.11 -9.03 7.01
N ASP A 77 2.20 -9.99 7.22
CA ASP A 77 1.13 -10.34 6.28
C ASP A 77 -0.21 -9.61 6.55
N ASP A 78 -0.35 -8.92 7.69
CA ASP A 78 -1.56 -8.17 8.05
C ASP A 78 -1.33 -6.67 7.95
N GLY A 79 -1.61 -6.11 6.77
CA GLY A 79 -1.59 -4.67 6.51
C GLY A 79 -2.64 -4.29 5.48
N ALA A 80 -3.26 -3.12 5.64
CA ALA A 80 -4.25 -2.61 4.69
C ALA A 80 -3.63 -1.54 3.78
N ILE A 81 -3.97 -1.62 2.50
CA ILE A 81 -3.79 -0.51 1.57
C ILE A 81 -5.00 0.40 1.70
N LYS A 82 -4.77 1.63 2.14
CA LYS A 82 -5.80 2.67 2.26
C LYS A 82 -5.70 3.61 1.08
N VAL A 83 -6.82 3.85 0.42
CA VAL A 83 -6.90 4.75 -0.74
C VAL A 83 -7.92 5.84 -0.46
N TYR A 84 -7.46 7.08 -0.55
CA TYR A 84 -8.32 8.25 -0.54
C TYR A 84 -8.63 8.63 -1.97
N VAL A 85 -9.90 8.95 -2.25
CA VAL A 85 -10.37 9.25 -3.60
C VAL A 85 -11.08 10.60 -3.60
N GLY A 86 -10.56 11.54 -4.41
CA GLY A 86 -11.23 12.78 -4.74
C GLY A 86 -12.24 12.55 -5.85
N LEU A 87 -13.49 13.00 -5.67
CA LEU A 87 -14.56 12.88 -6.65
C LEU A 87 -14.75 14.19 -7.42
N ASP A 88 -15.13 14.08 -8.70
CA ASP A 88 -15.48 15.22 -9.53
C ASP A 88 -16.61 16.07 -8.90
N GLY A 89 -16.47 17.39 -9.02
CA GLY A 89 -17.38 18.39 -8.46
C GLY A 89 -17.18 18.71 -6.97
N ASN A 90 -16.28 18.04 -6.27
CA ASN A 90 -16.00 18.28 -4.85
C ASN A 90 -14.64 18.96 -4.63
N THR A 91 -14.54 19.76 -3.58
CA THR A 91 -13.24 20.24 -3.08
C THR A 91 -12.55 19.09 -2.33
N GLU A 92 -11.28 18.85 -2.65
CA GLU A 92 -10.47 17.85 -1.94
C GLU A 92 -10.40 18.19 -0.44
N GLY A 93 -10.68 17.20 0.40
CA GLY A 93 -10.63 17.34 1.86
C GLY A 93 -9.21 17.22 2.42
N GLY A 94 -9.09 17.38 3.74
CA GLY A 94 -7.87 17.04 4.47
C GLY A 94 -7.74 15.54 4.74
N ILE A 95 -6.56 15.13 5.19
CA ILE A 95 -6.29 13.77 5.67
C ILE A 95 -6.81 13.67 7.11
N PRO A 96 -7.32 12.50 7.55
CA PRO A 96 -7.64 12.26 8.96
C PRO A 96 -6.48 12.66 9.87
N THR A 97 -6.80 13.26 11.02
CA THR A 97 -5.82 13.50 12.09
C THR A 97 -5.31 12.17 12.63
N PRO A 98 -4.14 12.11 13.29
CA PRO A 98 -3.63 10.86 13.86
C PRO A 98 -4.64 10.15 14.77
N ASP A 99 -5.45 10.92 15.52
CA ASP A 99 -6.48 10.39 16.42
C ASP A 99 -7.73 9.85 15.68
N SER A 100 -7.92 10.21 14.40
CA SER A 100 -9.03 9.74 13.56
C SER A 100 -8.59 8.80 12.44
N ASP A 101 -7.28 8.53 12.32
CA ASP A 101 -6.70 7.60 11.37
C ASP A 101 -6.79 6.15 11.88
N ILE A 102 -8.00 5.59 11.79
CA ILE A 102 -8.34 4.25 12.25
C ILE A 102 -8.08 3.16 11.19
N TYR A 103 -7.80 1.94 11.64
CA TYR A 103 -7.81 0.75 10.78
C TYR A 103 -9.27 0.36 10.50
N MET A 104 -9.70 0.51 9.23
CA MET A 104 -11.14 0.48 8.87
C MET A 104 -11.70 -0.91 8.64
N ILE A 105 -10.87 -1.95 8.53
CA ILE A 105 -11.33 -3.34 8.41
C ILE A 105 -11.49 -3.88 9.83
N PRO A 106 -12.70 -4.27 10.25
CA PRO A 106 -12.93 -4.69 11.61
C PRO A 106 -12.41 -6.11 11.86
N ASP A 107 -11.93 -6.36 13.09
CA ASP A 107 -11.47 -7.69 13.53
C ASP A 107 -12.63 -8.69 13.71
N ASP A 108 -13.86 -8.19 13.92
CA ASP A 108 -15.06 -8.99 14.11
C ASP A 108 -15.78 -9.28 12.78
N GLY A 109 -15.26 -10.26 12.06
CA GLY A 109 -15.85 -10.75 10.84
C GLY A 109 -14.81 -11.34 9.90
N ASP A 110 -15.29 -11.94 8.82
CA ASP A 110 -14.41 -12.39 7.73
C ASP A 110 -14.35 -11.26 6.67
N TYR A 111 -13.97 -10.05 7.05
CA TYR A 111 -13.87 -8.94 6.09
C TYR A 111 -12.43 -8.74 5.66
N THR A 112 -12.22 -8.40 4.39
CA THR A 112 -10.89 -8.09 3.86
C THR A 112 -10.83 -6.70 3.23
N ALA A 113 -11.93 -5.95 3.25
CA ALA A 113 -11.99 -4.59 2.75
C ALA A 113 -13.16 -3.79 3.34
N ALA A 114 -12.97 -2.47 3.38
CA ALA A 114 -13.99 -1.50 3.76
C ALA A 114 -13.96 -0.30 2.79
N ILE A 115 -15.12 0.24 2.46
CA ILE A 115 -15.29 1.47 1.68
C ILE A 115 -16.02 2.48 2.54
N VAL A 116 -15.42 3.65 2.77
CA VAL A 116 -16.06 4.75 3.50
C VAL A 116 -16.42 5.87 2.53
N ILE A 117 -17.66 6.34 2.59
CA ILE A 117 -18.22 7.38 1.75
C ILE A 117 -18.81 8.46 2.65
N SER A 118 -18.40 9.71 2.43
CA SER A 118 -18.83 10.82 3.29
C SER A 118 -20.34 11.04 3.22
N ASN A 119 -20.91 11.43 4.36
CA ASN A 119 -22.32 11.72 4.54
C ASN A 119 -22.83 12.73 3.50
N LYS A 120 -22.06 13.82 3.33
CA LYS A 120 -22.32 14.86 2.35
C LYS A 120 -22.38 14.32 0.91
N ALA A 121 -21.45 13.44 0.52
CA ALA A 121 -21.43 12.90 -0.84
C ALA A 121 -22.68 12.06 -1.14
N ILE A 122 -23.16 11.26 -0.16
CA ILE A 122 -24.42 10.52 -0.30
C ILE A 122 -25.61 11.49 -0.43
N MET A 123 -25.66 12.56 0.39
CA MET A 123 -26.72 13.57 0.29
C MET A 123 -26.75 14.23 -1.10
N GLU A 124 -25.62 14.68 -1.61
CA GLU A 124 -25.52 15.46 -2.85
C GLU A 124 -25.61 14.61 -4.12
N LYS A 125 -24.95 13.45 -4.15
CA LYS A 125 -24.81 12.64 -5.37
C LYS A 125 -25.86 11.53 -5.49
N VAL A 126 -26.46 11.07 -4.39
CA VAL A 126 -27.46 9.98 -4.39
C VAL A 126 -28.85 10.50 -4.05
N LEU A 127 -29.03 11.03 -2.83
CA LEU A 127 -30.35 11.39 -2.33
C LEU A 127 -30.95 12.60 -3.05
N SER A 128 -30.14 13.62 -3.37
CA SER A 128 -30.58 14.79 -4.13
C SER A 128 -31.14 14.43 -5.51
N LYS A 129 -30.54 13.45 -6.19
CA LYS A 129 -31.02 12.97 -7.49
C LYS A 129 -32.37 12.29 -7.41
N GLY A 130 -32.55 11.41 -6.42
CA GLY A 130 -33.85 10.83 -6.13
C GLY A 130 -34.89 11.92 -5.84
N PHE A 131 -34.51 12.92 -5.04
CA PHE A 131 -35.40 13.99 -4.65
C PHE A 131 -35.91 14.84 -5.82
N VAL A 132 -35.05 15.21 -6.79
CA VAL A 132 -35.46 15.98 -7.99
C VAL A 132 -36.67 15.37 -8.69
N THR A 133 -36.78 14.04 -8.60
CA THR A 133 -37.79 13.28 -9.32
C THR A 133 -39.08 13.04 -8.55
N MET A 134 -39.13 13.45 -7.28
CA MET A 134 -40.32 13.41 -6.44
C MET A 134 -41.41 14.32 -7.04
N GLY A 135 -41.06 15.56 -7.41
CA GLY A 135 -41.95 16.52 -8.04
C GLY A 135 -42.40 16.14 -9.45
N ASP A 136 -43.55 16.68 -9.89
CA ASP A 136 -44.01 16.49 -11.26
C ASP A 136 -43.03 17.09 -12.27
N ALA A 137 -42.74 16.35 -13.34
CA ALA A 137 -41.88 16.76 -14.47
C ALA A 137 -40.51 17.38 -14.10
N GLY A 138 -39.91 16.99 -12.97
CA GLY A 138 -38.59 17.49 -12.55
C GLY A 138 -38.62 18.85 -11.84
N THR A 139 -39.77 19.25 -11.30
CA THR A 139 -39.92 20.49 -10.52
C THR A 139 -39.27 20.44 -9.13
N GLY A 140 -38.86 19.25 -8.66
CA GLY A 140 -38.19 19.07 -7.38
C GLY A 140 -36.75 19.58 -7.39
N SER A 141 -36.34 20.28 -6.34
CA SER A 141 -34.95 20.65 -6.10
C SER A 141 -34.64 20.65 -4.61
N ALA A 142 -33.47 20.13 -4.23
CA ALA A 142 -33.00 20.09 -2.86
C ALA A 142 -31.52 20.50 -2.77
N THR A 143 -31.10 20.83 -1.55
CA THR A 143 -29.72 21.18 -1.23
C THR A 143 -29.29 20.48 0.06
N ALA A 144 -28.02 20.05 0.12
CA ALA A 144 -27.46 19.50 1.33
C ALA A 144 -27.05 20.65 2.26
N ILE A 145 -27.53 20.62 3.50
CA ILE A 145 -27.19 21.60 4.52
C ILE A 145 -26.62 20.91 5.76
N GLU A 146 -25.68 21.59 6.40
CA GLU A 146 -25.06 21.15 7.65
C GLU A 146 -26.09 21.19 8.80
N ILE A 147 -26.08 20.15 9.63
CA ILE A 147 -26.95 20.06 10.81
C ILE A 147 -26.29 20.87 11.93
N LYS A 148 -26.86 22.03 12.27
CA LYS A 148 -26.26 22.95 13.26
C LYS A 148 -25.98 22.34 14.64
N GLU A 149 -26.75 21.33 15.04
CA GLU A 149 -26.62 20.63 16.32
C GLU A 149 -25.55 19.51 16.27
N ASN A 150 -25.12 19.11 15.07
CA ASN A 150 -24.05 18.14 14.83
C ASN A 150 -23.34 18.50 13.52
N THR A 151 -22.32 19.36 13.61
CA THR A 151 -21.65 20.01 12.48
C THR A 151 -20.98 19.04 11.50
N ASP A 152 -20.83 17.77 11.89
CA ASP A 152 -20.20 16.74 11.06
C ASP A 152 -21.21 16.02 10.16
N LEU A 153 -22.52 16.26 10.32
CA LEU A 153 -23.58 15.63 9.54
C LEU A 153 -24.32 16.63 8.65
N TYR A 154 -24.76 16.14 7.50
CA TYR A 154 -25.58 16.87 6.57
C TYR A 154 -26.98 16.27 6.50
N LYS A 155 -27.96 17.11 6.20
CA LYS A 155 -29.30 16.70 5.79
C LYS A 155 -29.63 17.31 4.44
N LEU A 156 -30.39 16.59 3.64
CA LEU A 156 -30.94 17.10 2.41
C LEU A 156 -32.24 17.86 2.72
N GLU A 157 -32.33 19.14 2.35
CA GLU A 157 -33.55 19.94 2.46
C GLU A 157 -34.11 20.31 1.09
N ALA A 158 -35.41 20.14 0.93
CA ALA A 158 -36.13 20.55 -0.27
C ALA A 158 -36.25 22.07 -0.38
N VAL A 159 -35.76 22.61 -1.49
CA VAL A 159 -35.83 24.04 -1.81
C VAL A 159 -37.14 24.38 -2.52
N GLN A 160 -37.58 23.56 -3.47
CA GLN A 160 -38.82 23.77 -4.23
C GLN A 160 -39.33 22.47 -4.86
N GLY A 161 -40.58 22.48 -5.31
CA GLY A 161 -41.22 21.37 -6.03
C GLY A 161 -42.69 21.21 -5.65
N SER A 162 -43.45 20.53 -6.50
CA SER A 162 -44.86 20.24 -6.23
C SER A 162 -45.35 18.93 -6.86
N LEU A 163 -46.43 18.38 -6.30
CA LEU A 163 -47.21 17.27 -6.84
C LEU A 163 -48.61 17.76 -7.20
N ASN A 164 -49.06 17.52 -8.42
CA ASN A 164 -50.43 17.79 -8.82
C ASN A 164 -51.39 16.83 -8.14
N ILE A 165 -52.36 17.41 -7.43
CA ILE A 165 -53.49 16.72 -6.83
C ILE A 165 -54.70 16.87 -7.74
N GLN A 166 -55.30 15.76 -8.15
CA GLN A 166 -56.51 15.78 -8.95
C GLN A 166 -57.71 16.31 -8.14
N GLY A 167 -58.60 17.06 -8.80
CA GLY A 167 -59.88 17.44 -8.21
C GLY A 167 -60.76 16.21 -7.92
N HIS A 168 -61.72 16.35 -6.99
CA HIS A 168 -62.56 15.24 -6.56
C HIS A 168 -64.03 15.63 -6.43
N TRP A 169 -64.89 14.81 -7.01
CA TRP A 169 -66.35 14.99 -7.01
C TRP A 169 -66.97 14.17 -5.88
N PHE A 170 -67.77 14.81 -5.03
CA PHE A 170 -68.47 14.14 -3.94
C PHE A 170 -69.84 13.68 -4.43
N ASN A 171 -69.94 12.44 -4.92
CA ASN A 171 -71.17 11.93 -5.54
C ASN A 171 -72.41 11.97 -4.60
N ASP A 172 -72.19 11.88 -3.28
CA ASP A 172 -73.26 11.92 -2.28
C ASP A 172 -73.65 13.34 -1.84
N ILE A 173 -72.92 14.37 -2.29
CA ILE A 173 -73.19 15.78 -2.01
C ILE A 173 -73.23 16.54 -3.35
N PRO A 174 -74.41 16.61 -4.00
CA PRO A 174 -74.53 17.24 -5.31
C PRO A 174 -74.01 18.67 -5.34
N GLY A 175 -73.21 18.99 -6.35
CA GLY A 175 -72.65 20.32 -6.55
C GLY A 175 -71.39 20.61 -5.75
N LEU A 176 -70.94 19.73 -4.83
CA LEU A 176 -69.68 19.87 -4.11
C LEU A 176 -68.52 19.20 -4.87
N THR A 177 -67.48 19.97 -5.16
CA THR A 177 -66.25 19.50 -5.81
C THR A 177 -65.03 20.14 -5.16
N ALA A 178 -64.01 19.34 -4.87
CA ALA A 178 -62.68 19.86 -4.53
C ALA A 178 -61.92 20.17 -5.83
N VAL A 179 -61.38 21.38 -5.95
CA VAL A 179 -60.68 21.84 -7.15
C VAL A 179 -59.27 21.23 -7.21
N GLN A 180 -58.77 21.00 -8.43
CA GLN A 180 -57.38 20.60 -8.66
C GLN A 180 -56.43 21.65 -8.06
N ILE A 181 -55.48 21.19 -7.26
CA ILE A 181 -54.42 22.01 -6.66
C ILE A 181 -53.08 21.27 -6.72
N ALA A 182 -52.00 21.86 -6.23
CA ALA A 182 -50.72 21.18 -6.07
C ALA A 182 -50.37 21.05 -4.57
N MET A 183 -49.81 19.91 -4.15
CA MET A 183 -49.10 19.81 -2.86
C MET A 183 -47.68 20.31 -3.06
N LEU A 184 -47.25 21.24 -2.22
CA LEU A 184 -45.87 21.70 -2.23
C LEU A 184 -44.95 20.66 -1.57
N ILE A 185 -43.71 20.56 -2.07
CA ILE A 185 -42.70 19.65 -1.52
C ILE A 185 -41.61 20.44 -0.78
N GLY A 186 -41.11 21.51 -1.41
CA GLY A 186 -40.02 22.32 -0.88
C GLY A 186 -40.44 23.63 -0.23
N LYS A 187 -39.48 24.25 0.45
CA LYS A 187 -39.67 25.48 1.23
C LYS A 187 -40.13 26.64 0.35
N VAL A 188 -41.36 27.11 0.55
CA VAL A 188 -41.84 28.35 -0.07
C VAL A 188 -41.33 29.56 0.74
N PRO A 189 -40.51 30.47 0.17
CA PRO A 189 -39.86 31.51 0.96
C PRO A 189 -40.76 32.68 1.40
N VAL A 190 -42.06 32.73 1.05
CA VAL A 190 -42.73 34.04 0.89
C VAL A 190 -44.14 34.20 1.52
N SER A 191 -44.75 33.24 2.24
CA SER A 191 -46.04 33.56 2.90
C SER A 191 -46.41 32.68 4.11
N ASP A 192 -47.20 33.25 5.03
CA ASP A 192 -47.86 32.50 6.12
C ASP A 192 -49.04 31.63 5.65
N ILE A 193 -49.39 31.71 4.36
CA ILE A 193 -50.59 31.11 3.78
C ILE A 193 -50.28 29.71 3.20
N GLN A 194 -49.03 29.44 2.82
CA GLN A 194 -48.61 28.12 2.32
C GLN A 194 -47.19 27.81 2.80
N LYS A 195 -47.00 26.63 3.40
CA LYS A 195 -45.71 26.16 3.90
C LYS A 195 -45.57 24.67 3.58
N ALA A 196 -44.42 24.27 3.08
CA ALA A 196 -44.07 22.86 2.95
C ALA A 196 -42.58 22.70 3.24
N GLU A 197 -42.26 21.62 3.94
CA GLU A 197 -40.90 21.26 4.31
C GLU A 197 -40.73 19.77 4.08
N PHE A 198 -39.68 19.43 3.34
CA PHE A 198 -39.23 18.06 3.18
C PHE A 198 -37.74 18.00 3.51
N SER A 199 -37.36 17.03 4.35
CA SER A 199 -35.96 16.79 4.68
C SER A 199 -35.65 15.31 4.81
N ILE A 200 -34.43 14.92 4.43
CA ILE A 200 -33.88 13.57 4.62
C ILE A 200 -32.56 13.69 5.38
N ALA A 201 -32.37 12.87 6.40
CA ALA A 201 -31.13 12.71 7.13
C ALA A 201 -30.76 11.22 7.24
N MET A 202 -29.48 10.94 7.49
CA MET A 202 -29.02 9.60 7.80
C MET A 202 -28.01 9.62 8.94
N ALA A 203 -28.23 8.75 9.93
CA ALA A 203 -27.37 8.52 11.09
C ALA A 203 -27.80 7.22 11.79
N ASP A 204 -26.94 6.62 12.60
CA ASP A 204 -27.25 5.45 13.43
C ASP A 204 -27.92 4.29 12.64
N ASP A 205 -27.40 4.01 11.43
CA ASP A 205 -27.93 2.99 10.49
C ASP A 205 -29.38 3.23 10.03
N GLN A 206 -29.90 4.45 10.19
CA GLN A 206 -31.24 4.82 9.78
C GLN A 206 -31.22 6.02 8.84
N VAL A 207 -32.03 5.92 7.79
CA VAL A 207 -32.45 7.04 6.97
C VAL A 207 -33.81 7.50 7.46
N SER A 208 -33.94 8.78 7.80
CA SER A 208 -35.20 9.38 8.21
C SER A 208 -35.58 10.49 7.26
N ALA A 209 -36.81 10.48 6.75
CA ALA A 209 -37.38 11.57 5.99
C ALA A 209 -38.66 12.09 6.65
N GLU A 210 -38.80 13.41 6.73
CA GLU A 210 -40.01 14.08 7.15
C GLU A 210 -40.54 14.94 5.99
N TRP A 211 -41.83 14.80 5.70
CA TRP A 211 -42.56 15.70 4.81
C TRP A 211 -43.76 16.26 5.54
N LYS A 212 -43.82 17.59 5.68
CA LYS A 212 -44.97 18.28 6.26
C LYS A 212 -45.35 19.51 5.46
N GLY A 213 -46.61 19.88 5.53
CA GLY A 213 -47.05 21.13 4.94
C GLY A 213 -48.46 21.56 5.33
N TYR A 214 -48.75 22.78 4.93
CA TYR A 214 -49.93 23.58 5.20
C TYR A 214 -50.26 24.35 3.92
N GLN A 215 -51.48 24.25 3.41
CA GLN A 215 -51.95 25.08 2.29
C GLN A 215 -53.47 25.24 2.27
N PRO A 216 -54.01 26.33 1.68
CA PRO A 216 -55.44 26.47 1.48
C PRO A 216 -55.90 25.50 0.39
N LEU A 217 -57.09 24.93 0.57
CA LEU A 217 -57.74 24.03 -0.37
C LEU A 217 -59.08 24.62 -0.81
N THR A 218 -59.33 24.62 -2.11
CA THR A 218 -60.52 25.24 -2.69
C THR A 218 -61.62 24.21 -2.97
N PHE A 219 -62.83 24.53 -2.54
CA PHE A 219 -64.05 23.75 -2.77
C PHE A 219 -65.09 24.59 -3.49
N ASP A 220 -65.64 24.06 -4.57
CA ASP A 220 -66.78 24.66 -5.25
C ASP A 220 -68.07 23.98 -4.78
N TYR A 221 -69.08 24.77 -4.41
CA TYR A 221 -70.43 24.30 -4.10
C TYR A 221 -71.47 25.20 -4.78
N ASN A 222 -72.34 24.61 -5.61
CA ASN A 222 -73.40 25.32 -6.33
C ASN A 222 -72.93 26.60 -7.06
N ASN A 223 -71.81 26.50 -7.78
CA ASN A 223 -71.15 27.60 -8.51
C ASN A 223 -70.55 28.72 -7.62
N SER A 224 -70.43 28.51 -6.31
CA SER A 224 -69.71 29.38 -5.38
C SER A 224 -68.44 28.71 -4.87
N GLN A 225 -67.39 29.48 -4.67
CA GLN A 225 -66.09 28.98 -4.24
C GLN A 225 -65.85 29.27 -2.75
N TYR A 226 -65.39 28.25 -2.04
CA TYR A 226 -65.08 28.27 -0.61
C TYR A 226 -63.66 27.76 -0.40
N ILE A 227 -63.03 28.21 0.68
CA ILE A 227 -61.65 27.85 1.02
C ILE A 227 -61.67 27.10 2.35
N GLY A 228 -61.01 25.95 2.40
CA GLY A 228 -60.61 25.25 3.62
C GLY A 228 -59.09 25.20 3.75
N GLU A 229 -58.58 24.49 4.73
CA GLU A 229 -57.15 24.31 4.97
C GLU A 229 -56.79 22.83 4.93
N LEU A 230 -55.65 22.50 4.32
CA LEU A 230 -55.07 21.16 4.26
C LEU A 230 -53.72 21.17 4.96
N ASN A 231 -53.61 20.38 6.02
CA ASN A 231 -52.38 20.05 6.71
C ASN A 231 -52.01 18.60 6.43
N TRP A 232 -50.74 18.33 6.20
CA TRP A 232 -50.25 16.96 6.09
C TRP A 232 -48.90 16.80 6.77
N GLN A 233 -48.65 15.60 7.27
CA GLN A 233 -47.35 15.13 7.75
C GLN A 233 -47.17 13.66 7.37
N LYS A 234 -45.95 13.30 6.98
CA LYS A 234 -45.53 11.94 6.66
C LYS A 234 -44.09 11.75 7.11
N ASN A 235 -43.86 10.69 7.88
CA ASN A 235 -42.54 10.30 8.37
C ASN A 235 -42.14 8.96 7.76
N ILE A 236 -40.93 8.88 7.22
CA ILE A 236 -40.44 7.70 6.52
C ILE A 236 -39.13 7.29 7.14
N SER A 237 -38.96 5.99 7.32
CA SER A 237 -37.70 5.41 7.76
C SER A 237 -37.11 4.55 6.65
N GLY A 238 -35.82 4.26 6.71
CA GLY A 238 -35.16 3.39 5.76
C GLY A 238 -33.76 3.02 6.20
N GLU A 239 -33.12 2.19 5.40
CA GLU A 239 -31.76 1.71 5.61
C GLU A 239 -31.09 1.47 4.26
N PHE A 240 -29.78 1.67 4.18
CA PHE A 240 -29.01 1.26 3.02
C PHE A 240 -28.66 -0.23 3.12
N LEU A 241 -28.73 -0.93 2.00
CA LEU A 241 -28.45 -2.36 1.91
C LEU A 241 -27.59 -2.65 0.68
N THR A 242 -26.78 -3.70 0.77
CA THR A 242 -26.09 -4.28 -0.36
C THR A 242 -27.11 -5.01 -1.24
N LEU A 243 -27.17 -4.65 -2.52
CA LEU A 243 -28.06 -5.25 -3.52
C LEU A 243 -27.34 -6.33 -4.35
N SER A 244 -26.04 -6.14 -4.56
CA SER A 244 -25.17 -7.08 -5.26
C SER A 244 -23.72 -6.87 -4.80
N ASP A 245 -22.79 -7.64 -5.39
CA ASP A 245 -21.35 -7.55 -5.11
C ASP A 245 -20.76 -6.15 -5.34
N THR A 246 -21.41 -5.23 -6.06
CA THR A 246 -20.87 -3.86 -6.31
C THR A 246 -21.89 -2.75 -6.10
N GLU A 247 -23.10 -3.08 -5.64
CA GLU A 247 -24.23 -2.15 -5.68
C GLU A 247 -24.85 -1.99 -4.29
N VAL A 248 -25.02 -0.73 -3.88
CA VAL A 248 -25.72 -0.35 -2.66
C VAL A 248 -26.99 0.40 -3.02
N GLY A 249 -28.09 0.08 -2.34
CA GLY A 249 -29.39 0.69 -2.55
C GLY A 249 -30.07 1.11 -1.27
N LEU A 250 -30.99 2.07 -1.38
CA LEU A 250 -31.83 2.53 -0.28
C LEU A 250 -33.11 1.70 -0.21
N LYS A 251 -33.37 1.07 0.94
CA LYS A 251 -34.64 0.44 1.23
C LYS A 251 -35.41 1.28 2.23
N LEU A 252 -36.54 1.84 1.81
CA LEU A 252 -37.45 2.54 2.71
C LEU A 252 -38.42 1.55 3.37
N LYS A 253 -38.66 1.76 4.66
CA LYS A 253 -39.71 1.16 5.47
C LYS A 253 -40.79 2.23 5.68
N ASP A 254 -41.92 2.08 4.99
CA ASP A 254 -43.08 2.91 5.25
C ASP A 254 -43.79 2.40 6.52
N ASN A 255 -43.60 3.14 7.62
CA ASN A 255 -44.11 2.75 8.93
C ASN A 255 -45.20 3.69 9.47
N SER A 256 -45.62 4.71 8.71
CA SER A 256 -46.57 5.72 9.21
C SER A 256 -47.76 5.93 8.26
N ALA A 257 -48.95 6.18 8.79
CA ALA A 257 -50.06 6.67 7.97
C ALA A 257 -49.76 8.11 7.52
N VAL A 258 -50.37 8.56 6.42
CA VAL A 258 -50.38 9.99 6.09
C VAL A 258 -51.32 10.67 7.09
N ASP A 259 -50.75 11.41 8.03
CA ASP A 259 -51.52 12.25 8.93
C ASP A 259 -51.94 13.50 8.16
N SER A 260 -53.23 13.59 7.88
CA SER A 260 -53.80 14.71 7.14
C SER A 260 -55.00 15.27 7.88
N LEU A 261 -55.04 16.59 8.03
CA LEU A 261 -56.11 17.31 8.69
C LEU A 261 -56.67 18.34 7.72
N LEU A 262 -57.97 18.23 7.48
CA LEU A 262 -58.71 19.18 6.68
C LEU A 262 -59.57 20.05 7.61
N ILE A 263 -59.45 21.38 7.50
CA ILE A 263 -60.15 22.34 8.37
C ILE A 263 -61.11 23.17 7.52
N PRO A 264 -62.40 23.31 7.90
CA PRO A 264 -63.35 24.10 7.14
C PRO A 264 -63.01 25.58 7.34
N GLY A 265 -62.94 26.34 6.25
CA GLY A 265 -62.67 27.77 6.35
C GLY A 265 -63.94 28.61 6.50
N PRO A 266 -63.77 29.92 6.68
CA PRO A 266 -64.89 30.84 6.94
C PRO A 266 -65.82 30.96 5.73
N GLY A 267 -67.12 31.09 6.00
CA GLY A 267 -68.14 31.31 4.97
C GLY A 267 -68.64 30.05 4.28
N MET A 268 -68.18 28.85 4.69
CA MET A 268 -68.70 27.58 4.18
C MET A 268 -70.15 27.36 4.66
N PRO A 269 -71.08 26.87 3.82
CA PRO A 269 -72.46 26.61 4.20
C PRO A 269 -72.57 25.56 5.33
N ASP A 270 -73.53 25.74 6.25
CA ASP A 270 -73.77 24.84 7.39
C ASP A 270 -73.93 23.37 6.96
N GLU A 271 -74.61 23.11 5.83
CA GLU A 271 -74.79 21.75 5.29
C GLU A 271 -73.44 21.03 5.02
N ILE A 272 -72.42 21.77 4.58
CA ILE A 272 -71.09 21.21 4.31
C ILE A 272 -70.32 21.02 5.61
N VAL A 273 -70.43 21.98 6.53
CA VAL A 273 -69.78 21.91 7.85
C VAL A 273 -70.27 20.70 8.64
N GLU A 274 -71.58 20.41 8.60
CA GLU A 274 -72.17 19.23 9.25
C GLU A 274 -71.63 17.90 8.68
N LYS A 275 -71.27 17.87 7.39
CA LYS A 275 -70.72 16.71 6.68
C LYS A 275 -69.18 16.71 6.61
N TRP A 276 -68.51 17.64 7.29
CA TRP A 276 -67.09 17.90 7.08
C TRP A 276 -66.19 16.71 7.38
N LEU A 277 -66.50 15.94 8.44
CA LEU A 277 -65.73 14.74 8.77
C LEU A 277 -65.79 13.70 7.65
N TYR A 278 -66.96 13.54 7.01
CA TYR A 278 -67.13 12.67 5.85
C TYR A 278 -66.34 13.17 4.64
N VAL A 279 -66.49 14.45 4.30
CA VAL A 279 -65.77 15.11 3.20
C VAL A 279 -64.26 14.94 3.37
N SER A 280 -63.76 15.16 4.59
CA SER A 280 -62.34 15.01 4.94
C SER A 280 -61.85 13.59 4.74
N ASN A 281 -62.58 12.58 5.23
CA ASN A 281 -62.21 11.18 5.07
C ASN A 281 -62.17 10.76 3.60
N VAL A 282 -63.21 11.10 2.83
CA VAL A 282 -63.30 10.77 1.41
C VAL A 282 -62.17 11.44 0.61
N TYR A 283 -61.90 12.72 0.86
CA TYR A 283 -60.84 13.44 0.16
C TYR A 283 -59.45 12.89 0.55
N ASN A 284 -59.22 12.63 1.84
CA ASN A 284 -57.94 12.08 2.30
C ASN A 284 -57.65 10.72 1.68
N ASP A 285 -58.65 9.82 1.65
CA ASP A 285 -58.48 8.44 1.15
C ASP A 285 -58.32 8.38 -0.38
N ASN A 286 -59.06 9.20 -1.12
CA ASN A 286 -59.06 9.14 -2.59
C ASN A 286 -58.03 10.06 -3.24
N VAL A 287 -57.50 11.05 -2.51
CA VAL A 287 -56.76 12.16 -3.10
C VAL A 287 -55.44 12.44 -2.38
N VAL A 288 -55.47 12.74 -1.08
CA VAL A 288 -54.26 13.14 -0.34
C VAL A 288 -53.31 11.96 -0.19
N LYS A 289 -53.79 10.83 0.37
CA LYS A 289 -52.97 9.62 0.58
C LYS A 289 -52.33 9.11 -0.73
N PRO A 290 -53.09 8.90 -1.82
CA PRO A 290 -52.49 8.42 -3.07
C PRO A 290 -51.51 9.41 -3.71
N SER A 291 -51.69 10.72 -3.49
CA SER A 291 -50.76 11.72 -4.03
C SER A 291 -49.45 11.73 -3.25
N VAL A 292 -49.50 11.62 -1.91
CA VAL A 292 -48.31 11.50 -1.07
C VAL A 292 -47.56 10.21 -1.41
N GLU A 293 -48.26 9.08 -1.47
CA GLU A 293 -47.70 7.76 -1.81
C GLU A 293 -47.01 7.80 -3.18
N ARG A 294 -47.64 8.37 -4.21
CA ARG A 294 -47.04 8.54 -5.54
C ARG A 294 -45.73 9.34 -5.50
N GLY A 295 -45.67 10.40 -4.70
CA GLY A 295 -44.45 11.18 -4.51
C GLY A 295 -43.31 10.33 -3.94
N LEU A 296 -43.62 9.51 -2.93
CA LEU A 296 -42.66 8.61 -2.30
C LEU A 296 -42.21 7.48 -3.21
N GLU A 297 -43.13 6.88 -3.98
CA GLU A 297 -42.80 5.87 -4.98
C GLU A 297 -41.83 6.43 -6.04
N ARG A 298 -42.03 7.68 -6.46
CA ARG A 298 -41.10 8.34 -7.40
C ARG A 298 -39.73 8.58 -6.80
N LEU A 299 -39.68 9.03 -5.54
CA LEU A 299 -38.42 9.15 -4.80
C LEU A 299 -37.72 7.79 -4.76
N ILE A 300 -38.38 6.74 -4.27
CA ILE A 300 -37.80 5.40 -4.10
C ILE A 300 -37.33 4.81 -5.44
N SER A 301 -38.17 4.86 -6.48
CA SER A 301 -37.86 4.26 -7.79
C SER A 301 -36.73 4.95 -8.54
N ARG A 302 -36.30 6.13 -8.09
CA ARG A 302 -35.31 6.97 -8.78
C ARG A 302 -34.18 7.46 -7.89
N VAL A 303 -34.16 7.12 -6.60
CA VAL A 303 -32.90 7.11 -5.84
C VAL A 303 -32.03 6.07 -6.52
N PRO A 304 -30.95 6.48 -7.21
CA PRO A 304 -30.12 5.52 -7.91
C PRO A 304 -29.47 4.62 -6.87
N SER A 305 -29.52 3.31 -7.10
CA SER A 305 -28.46 2.48 -6.58
C SER A 305 -27.13 3.01 -7.14
N PHE A 306 -26.08 2.95 -6.33
CA PHE A 306 -24.78 3.41 -6.78
C PHE A 306 -23.78 2.27 -6.75
N ASN A 307 -22.96 2.29 -7.79
CA ASN A 307 -21.96 1.27 -8.02
C ASN A 307 -20.62 1.72 -7.42
N THR A 308 -20.05 0.90 -6.54
CA THR A 308 -18.75 1.17 -5.90
C THR A 308 -17.54 0.76 -6.75
N PHE A 309 -17.73 0.10 -7.89
CA PHE A 309 -16.68 -0.42 -8.76
C PHE A 309 -15.67 0.64 -9.19
N ALA A 310 -16.12 1.85 -9.54
CA ALA A 310 -15.20 2.94 -9.91
C ALA A 310 -14.23 3.27 -8.76
N LEU A 311 -14.70 3.21 -7.50
CA LEU A 311 -13.87 3.39 -6.30
C LEU A 311 -12.92 2.20 -6.08
N GLN A 312 -13.37 0.99 -6.41
CA GLN A 312 -12.59 -0.25 -6.27
C GLN A 312 -11.52 -0.41 -7.35
N SER A 313 -11.75 0.10 -8.56
CA SER A 313 -10.81 0.02 -9.69
C SER A 313 -9.46 0.69 -9.42
N VAL A 314 -9.42 1.63 -8.47
CA VAL A 314 -8.18 2.27 -8.01
C VAL A 314 -7.32 1.31 -7.17
N LEU A 315 -7.89 0.25 -6.61
CA LEU A 315 -7.14 -0.78 -5.86
C LEU A 315 -6.81 -2.01 -6.70
N PHE A 316 -7.67 -2.38 -7.66
CA PHE A 316 -7.57 -3.67 -8.33
C PHE A 316 -7.61 -3.58 -9.86
N LYS A 317 -6.73 -4.33 -10.51
CA LYS A 317 -6.76 -4.54 -11.98
C LYS A 317 -7.77 -5.65 -12.35
N ASN A 318 -8.27 -5.61 -13.57
CA ASN A 318 -8.90 -6.74 -14.28
C ASN A 318 -10.17 -7.35 -13.65
N GLY A 319 -11.12 -6.54 -13.18
CA GLY A 319 -12.45 -7.03 -12.77
C GLY A 319 -12.51 -7.69 -11.39
N ASN A 320 -11.43 -7.62 -10.62
CA ASN A 320 -11.44 -7.89 -9.20
C ASN A 320 -12.30 -6.84 -8.47
N VAL A 321 -13.17 -7.30 -7.59
CA VAL A 321 -14.12 -6.43 -6.88
C VAL A 321 -14.11 -6.76 -5.39
N ILE A 322 -14.50 -5.77 -4.59
CA ILE A 322 -14.91 -6.05 -3.21
C ILE A 322 -16.36 -6.48 -3.31
N ALA A 323 -16.63 -7.76 -3.07
CA ALA A 323 -17.99 -8.25 -2.93
C ALA A 323 -18.59 -7.69 -1.65
N LEU A 324 -19.48 -6.72 -1.82
CA LEU A 324 -20.13 -6.03 -0.72
C LEU A 324 -21.00 -7.00 0.08
N GLU A 325 -20.80 -7.05 1.39
CA GLU A 325 -21.59 -7.89 2.28
C GLU A 325 -22.57 -7.05 3.11
N LYS A 326 -22.10 -5.93 3.69
CA LYS A 326 -22.90 -5.14 4.63
C LYS A 326 -22.64 -3.64 4.49
N ALA A 327 -23.70 -2.85 4.51
CA ALA A 327 -23.64 -1.39 4.53
C ALA A 327 -24.15 -0.86 5.87
N HIS A 328 -23.50 0.18 6.38
CA HIS A 328 -23.81 0.86 7.62
C HIS A 328 -23.73 2.38 7.40
N THR A 329 -24.53 3.14 8.15
CA THR A 329 -24.54 4.61 8.14
C THR A 329 -24.56 5.17 9.57
N PRO A 330 -23.51 4.94 10.40
CA PRO A 330 -23.41 5.56 11.72
C PRO A 330 -23.33 7.10 11.64
N GLY A 331 -22.84 7.63 10.53
CA GLY A 331 -22.85 9.05 10.19
C GLY A 331 -22.44 9.22 8.73
N ASP A 332 -21.17 8.95 8.46
CA ASP A 332 -20.70 8.55 7.13
C ASP A 332 -21.19 7.14 6.80
N MET A 333 -21.21 6.80 5.51
CA MET A 333 -21.51 5.44 5.08
C MET A 333 -20.24 4.61 5.06
N VAL A 334 -20.29 3.42 5.66
CA VAL A 334 -19.26 2.40 5.53
C VAL A 334 -19.85 1.14 4.93
N VAL A 335 -19.15 0.54 3.98
CA VAL A 335 -19.55 -0.70 3.32
C VAL A 335 -18.43 -1.71 3.46
N PHE A 336 -18.72 -2.82 4.12
CA PHE A 336 -17.80 -3.92 4.33
C PHE A 336 -17.99 -5.01 3.29
N GLY A 337 -16.90 -5.70 2.97
CA GLY A 337 -16.96 -6.82 2.06
C GLY A 337 -15.69 -7.66 2.05
N LYS A 338 -15.70 -8.64 1.15
CA LYS A 338 -14.56 -9.50 0.88
C LYS A 338 -13.98 -9.17 -0.47
N PHE A 339 -12.66 -9.15 -0.55
CA PHE A 339 -11.97 -9.20 -1.81
C PHE A 339 -12.39 -10.49 -2.51
N ARG A 340 -13.11 -10.34 -3.63
CA ARG A 340 -13.36 -11.44 -4.53
C ARG A 340 -12.48 -11.19 -5.75
N PRO A 341 -11.42 -12.01 -5.92
CA PRO A 341 -10.83 -12.17 -7.24
C PRO A 341 -12.00 -12.44 -8.20
N GLY A 342 -12.08 -11.74 -9.33
CA GLY A 342 -13.15 -11.98 -10.30
C GLY A 342 -13.24 -13.50 -10.60
N LEU A 343 -14.42 -14.01 -10.97
CA LEU A 343 -14.60 -15.42 -11.38
C LEU A 343 -13.58 -15.88 -12.46
N THR A 344 -12.90 -14.93 -13.10
CA THR A 344 -11.88 -15.10 -14.13
C THR A 344 -10.48 -14.64 -13.71
N SER A 345 -10.18 -14.31 -12.46
CA SER A 345 -8.83 -13.83 -12.09
C SER A 345 -7.94 -14.95 -11.57
N ILE A 346 -6.80 -15.12 -12.21
CA ILE A 346 -5.73 -16.01 -11.76
C ILE A 346 -4.84 -15.26 -10.77
N GLU A 347 -4.63 -15.84 -9.60
CA GLU A 347 -3.68 -15.31 -8.60
C GLU A 347 -2.67 -16.40 -8.25
N MET A 348 -1.38 -16.09 -8.33
CA MET A 348 -0.33 -17.02 -7.89
C MET A 348 -0.19 -16.96 -6.38
N VAL A 349 -0.25 -18.12 -5.73
CA VAL A 349 -0.13 -18.25 -4.26
C VAL A 349 1.19 -17.67 -3.74
N ASN A 350 2.23 -17.69 -4.55
CA ASN A 350 3.49 -17.01 -4.27
C ASN A 350 4.00 -16.32 -5.54
N ALA A 351 3.82 -15.00 -5.60
CA ALA A 351 4.21 -14.18 -6.74
C ALA A 351 5.68 -13.71 -6.72
N MET A 352 6.41 -13.94 -5.62
CA MET A 352 7.83 -13.55 -5.49
C MET A 352 8.71 -14.68 -4.93
N PRO A 353 8.71 -15.88 -5.55
CA PRO A 353 9.55 -16.97 -5.08
C PRO A 353 11.03 -16.63 -5.27
N HIS A 354 11.82 -17.09 -4.31
CA HIS A 354 13.28 -17.00 -4.33
C HIS A 354 13.85 -18.41 -4.42
N LEU A 355 14.66 -18.65 -5.46
CA LEU A 355 15.20 -19.96 -5.82
C LEU A 355 16.72 -19.94 -5.91
N VAL A 356 17.30 -21.13 -5.93
CA VAL A 356 18.73 -21.35 -6.18
C VAL A 356 18.93 -21.95 -7.55
N VAL A 357 20.12 -21.78 -8.13
CA VAL A 357 20.49 -22.45 -9.40
C VAL A 357 20.18 -23.95 -9.36
N GLY A 358 19.53 -24.44 -10.42
CA GLY A 358 19.09 -25.83 -10.56
C GLY A 358 17.85 -26.23 -9.74
N GLU A 359 17.27 -25.35 -8.93
CA GLU A 359 16.09 -25.66 -8.13
C GLU A 359 14.82 -25.76 -9.01
N VAL A 360 13.92 -26.67 -8.62
CA VAL A 360 12.61 -26.84 -9.26
C VAL A 360 11.53 -26.28 -8.34
N TYR A 361 10.69 -25.40 -8.88
CA TYR A 361 9.60 -24.77 -8.17
C TYR A 361 8.28 -24.93 -8.91
N LYS A 362 7.27 -25.47 -8.23
CA LYS A 362 5.93 -25.60 -8.78
C LYS A 362 5.05 -24.44 -8.33
N PHE A 363 4.61 -23.63 -9.27
CA PHE A 363 3.64 -22.59 -9.00
C PHE A 363 2.26 -23.20 -8.70
N ASP A 364 1.55 -22.58 -7.75
CA ASP A 364 0.15 -22.86 -7.47
C ASP A 364 -0.66 -21.57 -7.63
N VAL A 365 -1.94 -21.72 -7.90
CA VAL A 365 -2.89 -20.63 -8.09
C VAL A 365 -4.05 -20.73 -7.11
N ASN A 366 -4.78 -19.63 -6.94
CA ASN A 366 -6.03 -19.59 -6.18
C ASN A 366 -7.02 -20.68 -6.64
N GLU A 367 -7.88 -21.15 -5.72
CA GLU A 367 -8.78 -22.29 -5.97
C GLU A 367 -9.73 -22.05 -7.16
N SER A 368 -10.17 -20.81 -7.37
CA SER A 368 -11.03 -20.41 -8.49
C SER A 368 -10.36 -20.58 -9.86
N ALA A 369 -9.02 -20.52 -9.94
CA ALA A 369 -8.29 -20.72 -11.19
C ALA A 369 -7.94 -22.19 -11.47
N ARG A 370 -8.09 -23.10 -10.50
CA ARG A 370 -7.76 -24.54 -10.68
C ARG A 370 -8.67 -25.25 -11.69
N GLY A 371 -9.83 -24.68 -12.03
CA GLY A 371 -10.74 -25.17 -13.08
C GLY A 371 -10.48 -24.62 -14.48
N MET A 372 -9.51 -23.71 -14.65
CA MET A 372 -9.16 -23.08 -15.93
C MET A 372 -8.09 -23.87 -16.70
N THR A 373 -7.95 -23.60 -18.00
CA THR A 373 -6.89 -24.21 -18.81
C THR A 373 -5.65 -23.30 -18.80
N LEU A 374 -4.79 -23.51 -17.81
CA LEU A 374 -3.66 -22.60 -17.54
C LEU A 374 -2.44 -22.88 -18.45
N ILE A 375 -1.90 -21.81 -19.02
CA ILE A 375 -0.71 -21.79 -19.87
C ILE A 375 0.38 -20.96 -19.22
N TRP A 376 1.53 -21.58 -18.99
CA TRP A 376 2.67 -20.99 -18.31
C TRP A 376 3.77 -20.59 -19.29
N SER A 377 4.44 -19.47 -19.00
CA SER A 377 5.60 -18.98 -19.76
C SER A 377 6.59 -18.25 -18.85
N VAL A 378 7.87 -18.25 -19.23
CA VAL A 378 8.94 -17.53 -18.54
C VAL A 378 9.67 -16.63 -19.53
N ALA A 379 10.02 -15.44 -19.08
CA ALA A 379 10.75 -14.44 -19.86
C ALA A 379 11.78 -13.72 -18.97
N PRO A 380 12.89 -13.22 -19.55
CA PRO A 380 13.79 -12.34 -18.81
C PRO A 380 13.07 -11.03 -18.45
N LEU A 381 13.52 -10.34 -17.39
CA LEU A 381 13.09 -8.97 -17.17
C LEU A 381 13.67 -8.06 -18.26
N ASN A 382 12.79 -7.37 -18.97
CA ASN A 382 13.18 -6.46 -20.03
C ASN A 382 13.55 -5.11 -19.41
N THR A 383 14.84 -4.87 -19.17
CA THR A 383 15.38 -3.62 -18.61
C THR A 383 15.72 -2.58 -19.68
N GLY A 384 15.23 -2.77 -20.91
CA GLY A 384 15.20 -1.73 -21.93
C GLY A 384 16.49 -1.52 -22.73
N LYS A 385 17.64 -2.13 -22.39
CA LYS A 385 18.85 -1.99 -23.23
C LYS A 385 19.72 -3.21 -23.47
N GLU A 386 19.68 -4.25 -22.65
CA GLU A 386 20.33 -5.54 -22.95
C GLU A 386 19.45 -6.66 -22.39
N TYR A 387 19.14 -7.66 -23.22
CA TYR A 387 18.56 -8.89 -22.70
C TYR A 387 19.64 -9.60 -21.91
N TYR A 388 19.29 -10.16 -20.75
CA TYR A 388 20.15 -11.18 -20.17
C TYR A 388 20.26 -12.33 -21.19
N GLU A 389 21.44 -12.46 -21.81
CA GLU A 389 21.70 -13.46 -22.87
C GLU A 389 22.03 -14.85 -22.31
N GLY A 390 22.09 -14.99 -20.98
CA GLY A 390 22.31 -16.27 -20.32
C GLY A 390 21.06 -17.13 -20.22
N ASP A 391 21.24 -18.38 -19.78
CA ASP A 391 20.13 -19.29 -19.49
C ASP A 391 19.24 -18.74 -18.36
N ILE A 392 17.93 -18.66 -18.61
CA ILE A 392 16.91 -18.16 -17.68
C ILE A 392 16.07 -19.30 -17.09
N GLY A 393 16.46 -20.55 -17.33
CA GLY A 393 15.69 -21.71 -16.95
C GLY A 393 14.50 -21.96 -17.87
N THR A 394 13.70 -22.96 -17.52
CA THR A 394 12.55 -23.40 -18.32
C THR A 394 11.31 -23.58 -17.45
N ILE A 395 10.13 -23.34 -18.01
CA ILE A 395 8.86 -23.63 -17.34
C ILE A 395 8.05 -24.62 -18.14
N ASN A 396 7.49 -25.63 -17.47
CA ASN A 396 6.53 -26.53 -18.08
C ASN A 396 5.23 -25.76 -18.35
N ARG A 397 4.91 -25.64 -19.64
CA ARG A 397 3.77 -24.87 -20.15
C ARG A 397 2.42 -25.27 -19.52
N LEU A 398 2.24 -26.52 -19.10
CA LEU A 398 0.95 -27.03 -18.62
C LEU A 398 0.90 -27.21 -17.10
N THR A 399 2.03 -27.49 -16.45
CA THR A 399 2.04 -27.80 -15.01
C THR A 399 2.46 -26.63 -14.13
N GLY A 400 3.05 -25.57 -14.71
CA GLY A 400 3.61 -24.46 -13.94
C GLY A 400 4.85 -24.84 -13.14
N GLU A 401 5.53 -25.94 -13.50
CA GLU A 401 6.79 -26.34 -12.89
C GLU A 401 7.95 -25.61 -13.57
N TYR A 402 8.57 -24.69 -12.83
CA TYR A 402 9.74 -23.93 -13.27
C TYR A 402 11.02 -24.61 -12.78
N THR A 403 12.01 -24.76 -13.67
CA THR A 403 13.35 -25.25 -13.36
C THR A 403 14.34 -24.11 -13.56
N ALA A 404 14.99 -23.68 -12.48
CA ALA A 404 16.02 -22.66 -12.51
C ALA A 404 17.25 -23.15 -13.30
N PRO A 405 17.99 -22.25 -13.97
CA PRO A 405 19.20 -22.60 -14.70
C PRO A 405 20.27 -23.17 -13.75
N LEU A 406 21.14 -24.06 -14.25
CA LEU A 406 22.21 -24.67 -13.44
C LEU A 406 23.36 -23.69 -13.13
N THR A 407 23.50 -22.64 -13.93
CA THR A 407 24.56 -21.62 -13.81
C THR A 407 24.01 -20.27 -14.21
N ILE A 408 24.45 -19.20 -13.54
CA ILE A 408 24.07 -17.82 -13.86
C ILE A 408 25.30 -16.89 -13.85
N THR A 409 25.21 -15.81 -14.62
CA THR A 409 26.23 -14.75 -14.63
C THR A 409 25.88 -13.69 -13.58
N GLY A 410 26.78 -13.45 -12.63
CA GLY A 410 26.51 -12.62 -11.43
C GLY A 410 26.05 -13.46 -10.23
N ASP A 411 25.64 -12.80 -9.14
CA ASP A 411 25.23 -13.48 -7.89
C ASP A 411 23.75 -13.86 -7.88
N TYR A 412 22.95 -13.15 -8.66
CA TYR A 412 21.54 -13.44 -8.86
C TYR A 412 21.06 -12.96 -10.24
N ILE A 413 19.95 -13.54 -10.70
CA ILE A 413 19.15 -13.06 -11.82
C ILE A 413 17.69 -12.98 -11.40
N GLN A 414 16.88 -12.27 -12.18
CA GLN A 414 15.43 -12.27 -12.00
C GLN A 414 14.74 -12.60 -13.32
N VAL A 415 13.65 -13.34 -13.24
CA VAL A 415 12.82 -13.72 -14.39
C VAL A 415 11.35 -13.46 -14.10
N LYS A 416 10.60 -13.19 -15.16
CA LYS A 416 9.15 -12.99 -15.11
C LYS A 416 8.47 -14.29 -15.53
N VAL A 417 7.72 -14.91 -14.62
CA VAL A 417 6.84 -16.03 -14.92
C VAL A 417 5.42 -15.50 -15.12
N THR A 418 4.76 -15.91 -16.19
CA THR A 418 3.38 -15.52 -16.52
C THR A 418 2.52 -16.76 -16.65
N VAL A 419 1.35 -16.74 -16.02
CA VAL A 419 0.27 -17.68 -16.24
C VAL A 419 -0.88 -16.96 -16.93
N ALA A 420 -1.47 -17.61 -17.93
CA ALA A 420 -2.64 -17.13 -18.64
C ALA A 420 -3.67 -18.26 -18.75
N ASP A 421 -4.96 -17.92 -18.78
CA ASP A 421 -5.98 -18.87 -19.21
C ASP A 421 -5.97 -18.97 -20.74
N GLU A 422 -6.12 -20.17 -21.29
CA GLU A 422 -6.15 -20.39 -22.75
C GLU A 422 -7.42 -19.81 -23.40
N HIS A 423 -8.48 -19.62 -22.62
CA HIS A 423 -9.81 -19.27 -23.13
C HIS A 423 -10.30 -17.87 -22.74
N SER A 424 -9.51 -17.10 -21.99
CA SER A 424 -9.85 -15.74 -21.56
C SER A 424 -8.61 -14.84 -21.49
N ASP A 425 -8.83 -13.53 -21.29
CA ASP A 425 -7.75 -12.55 -21.12
C ASP A 425 -7.15 -12.54 -19.70
N ALA A 426 -7.52 -13.52 -18.87
CA ALA A 426 -7.04 -13.66 -17.50
C ALA A 426 -5.54 -13.96 -17.48
N THR A 427 -4.76 -13.15 -16.77
CA THR A 427 -3.32 -13.36 -16.59
C THR A 427 -2.86 -13.03 -15.18
N SER A 428 -1.80 -13.70 -14.73
CA SER A 428 -1.08 -13.41 -13.49
C SER A 428 0.42 -13.48 -13.73
N VAL A 429 1.20 -12.74 -12.94
CA VAL A 429 2.64 -12.62 -13.10
C VAL A 429 3.34 -12.84 -11.76
N ALA A 430 4.42 -13.61 -11.78
CA ALA A 430 5.38 -13.71 -10.69
C ALA A 430 6.75 -13.18 -11.11
N LEU A 431 7.45 -12.60 -10.14
CA LEU A 431 8.84 -12.21 -10.22
C LEU A 431 9.68 -13.24 -9.47
N VAL A 432 10.42 -14.08 -10.21
CA VAL A 432 11.25 -15.11 -9.61
C VAL A 432 12.67 -14.58 -9.48
N SER A 433 13.21 -14.60 -8.27
CA SER A 433 14.62 -14.27 -8.03
C SER A 433 15.42 -15.56 -7.89
N ILE A 434 16.54 -15.67 -8.61
CA ILE A 434 17.37 -16.88 -8.64
C ILE A 434 18.78 -16.51 -8.23
N SER A 435 19.29 -17.10 -7.17
CA SER A 435 20.61 -16.82 -6.62
C SER A 435 21.56 -18.02 -6.80
N LYS A 436 22.86 -17.75 -6.86
CA LYS A 436 23.88 -18.82 -6.81
C LYS A 436 23.90 -19.53 -5.47
N ASP A 437 23.71 -18.78 -4.40
CA ASP A 437 23.80 -19.28 -3.04
C ASP A 437 22.42 -19.51 -2.42
N SER A 438 22.26 -20.65 -1.77
CA SER A 438 21.04 -20.98 -1.02
C SER A 438 20.98 -20.31 0.36
N ILE A 439 22.13 -19.93 0.92
CA ILE A 439 22.26 -19.22 2.21
C ILE A 439 22.76 -17.80 1.95
N GLN A 440 22.05 -16.82 2.48
CA GLN A 440 22.45 -15.42 2.45
C GLN A 440 22.95 -15.01 3.84
N ILE A 441 24.13 -14.39 3.90
CA ILE A 441 24.73 -13.85 5.13
C ILE A 441 25.05 -12.38 4.91
N VAL A 442 24.54 -11.50 5.77
CA VAL A 442 24.72 -10.05 5.65
C VAL A 442 24.97 -9.39 7.01
N PRO A 443 26.14 -8.75 7.21
CA PRO A 443 27.36 -8.87 6.41
C PRO A 443 27.98 -10.27 6.54
N ARG A 444 28.63 -10.77 5.47
CA ARG A 444 29.35 -12.06 5.49
C ARG A 444 30.74 -11.98 6.13
N LYS A 445 31.38 -10.82 6.02
CA LYS A 445 32.70 -10.51 6.56
C LYS A 445 32.57 -9.28 7.43
N PHE A 446 33.02 -9.33 8.68
CA PHE A 446 32.83 -8.22 9.62
C PHE A 446 33.91 -8.15 10.69
N LYS A 447 34.00 -7.01 11.36
CA LYS A 447 34.96 -6.73 12.44
C LYS A 447 34.24 -6.59 13.77
N VAL A 448 34.81 -7.16 14.83
CA VAL A 448 34.31 -7.02 16.20
C VAL A 448 35.48 -6.77 17.16
N ASP A 449 35.29 -5.88 18.13
CA ASP A 449 36.31 -5.67 19.16
C ASP A 449 36.29 -6.83 20.17
N GLN A 450 37.46 -7.22 20.68
CA GLN A 450 37.57 -8.29 21.68
C GLN A 450 36.84 -7.93 22.99
N ASP A 451 36.72 -8.91 23.89
CA ASP A 451 36.26 -8.70 25.27
C ASP A 451 34.82 -8.18 25.36
N GLY A 452 33.89 -8.91 24.74
CA GLY A 452 32.46 -8.62 24.82
C GLY A 452 31.92 -7.67 23.74
N GLY A 453 32.72 -7.34 22.71
CA GLY A 453 32.18 -6.70 21.52
C GLY A 453 31.15 -7.60 20.84
N GLU A 454 30.05 -7.00 20.36
CA GLU A 454 28.95 -7.73 19.74
C GLU A 454 28.61 -7.15 18.36
N LEU A 455 28.24 -8.04 17.44
CA LEU A 455 27.66 -7.65 16.16
C LEU A 455 26.41 -8.48 15.86
N ARG A 456 25.37 -7.79 15.42
CA ARG A 456 24.15 -8.40 14.88
C ARG A 456 24.25 -8.48 13.36
N PHE A 457 24.00 -9.66 12.82
CA PHE A 457 24.00 -9.91 11.38
C PHE A 457 22.89 -10.90 11.02
N LYS A 458 22.54 -10.98 9.74
CA LYS A 458 21.52 -11.92 9.27
C LYS A 458 22.16 -13.11 8.59
N ALA A 459 21.63 -14.31 8.85
CA ALA A 459 21.95 -15.52 8.11
C ALA A 459 20.66 -16.34 7.94
N LEU A 460 20.18 -16.42 6.70
CA LEU A 460 18.95 -17.12 6.34
C LEU A 460 19.15 -17.99 5.11
N SER A 461 18.31 -19.01 4.98
CA SER A 461 18.14 -19.74 3.73
C SER A 461 17.04 -19.09 2.89
N HIS A 462 17.18 -19.10 1.56
CA HIS A 462 16.18 -18.51 0.66
C HIS A 462 14.81 -19.18 0.76
N ASN A 463 14.77 -20.48 1.03
CA ASN A 463 13.55 -21.27 1.20
C ASN A 463 13.03 -21.28 2.64
N LYS A 464 13.55 -20.41 3.52
CA LYS A 464 13.17 -20.30 4.95
C LYS A 464 13.34 -21.61 5.74
N THR A 465 14.13 -22.56 5.23
CA THR A 465 14.54 -23.72 6.01
C THR A 465 15.41 -23.29 7.18
N GLU A 466 15.24 -23.96 8.31
CA GLU A 466 16.00 -23.65 9.50
C GLU A 466 17.51 -23.74 9.23
N VAL A 467 18.20 -22.64 9.48
CA VAL A 467 19.66 -22.58 9.38
C VAL A 467 20.24 -22.96 10.74
N THR A 468 21.21 -23.86 10.73
CA THR A 468 22.01 -24.23 11.90
C THR A 468 23.38 -23.55 11.82
N ARG A 469 24.02 -23.32 12.97
CA ARG A 469 25.38 -22.75 13.02
C ARG A 469 26.36 -23.71 13.69
N THR A 470 27.58 -23.75 13.16
CA THR A 470 28.73 -24.46 13.72
C THR A 470 29.91 -23.52 13.77
N MET A 471 30.74 -23.68 14.80
CA MET A 471 31.98 -22.94 14.98
C MET A 471 33.10 -23.92 15.32
N PRO A 472 34.37 -23.61 15.02
CA PRO A 472 35.51 -24.43 15.40
C PRO A 472 35.54 -24.72 16.91
N ALA A 473 35.99 -25.92 17.30
CA ALA A 473 35.99 -26.35 18.70
C ALA A 473 36.91 -25.51 19.61
N ASN A 474 37.91 -24.85 19.01
CA ASN A 474 38.84 -23.93 19.65
C ASN A 474 38.38 -22.47 19.62
N SER A 475 37.17 -22.18 19.13
CA SER A 475 36.63 -20.83 19.10
C SER A 475 36.53 -20.26 20.52
N VAL A 476 36.98 -19.02 20.69
CA VAL A 476 36.85 -18.28 21.94
C VAL A 476 35.60 -17.40 21.96
N SER A 477 34.97 -17.25 20.79
CA SER A 477 33.78 -16.42 20.57
C SER A 477 32.50 -17.25 20.57
N SER A 478 31.35 -16.59 20.63
CA SER A 478 30.05 -17.26 20.58
C SER A 478 29.15 -16.65 19.50
N CYS A 479 28.37 -17.49 18.82
CA CYS A 479 27.35 -17.05 17.89
C CYS A 479 26.00 -17.72 18.23
N GLU A 480 25.00 -16.91 18.56
CA GLU A 480 23.69 -17.37 19.00
C GLU A 480 22.57 -16.69 18.22
N ARG A 481 21.43 -17.38 18.09
CA ARG A 481 20.23 -16.79 17.50
C ARG A 481 19.72 -15.68 18.40
N ASP A 482 19.30 -14.57 17.80
CA ASP A 482 18.57 -13.55 18.53
C ASP A 482 17.16 -14.07 18.88
N PRO A 483 16.76 -14.12 20.17
CA PRO A 483 15.43 -14.55 20.56
C PRO A 483 14.31 -13.59 20.10
N GLY A 484 14.63 -12.34 19.76
CA GLY A 484 13.63 -11.32 19.39
C GLY A 484 13.44 -11.11 17.89
N ILE A 485 14.32 -11.65 17.03
CA ILE A 485 14.32 -11.36 15.59
C ILE A 485 14.67 -12.64 14.81
N ILE A 486 13.75 -13.09 13.95
CA ILE A 486 13.95 -14.26 13.07
C ILE A 486 15.15 -14.03 12.14
N ASP A 487 15.94 -15.08 11.92
CA ASP A 487 17.12 -15.10 11.06
C ASP A 487 18.25 -14.10 11.41
N GLN A 488 18.15 -13.46 12.58
CA GLN A 488 19.22 -12.64 13.13
C GLN A 488 20.08 -13.46 14.10
N TRP A 489 21.38 -13.21 14.00
CA TRP A 489 22.41 -13.85 14.80
C TRP A 489 23.25 -12.80 15.51
N ILE A 490 23.62 -13.10 16.74
CA ILE A 490 24.45 -12.27 17.59
C ILE A 490 25.80 -12.96 17.72
N PHE A 491 26.81 -12.38 17.09
CA PHE A 491 28.20 -12.75 17.32
C PHE A 491 28.74 -11.96 18.51
N LYS A 492 29.31 -12.65 19.50
CA LYS A 492 29.98 -12.04 20.65
C LYS A 492 31.44 -12.48 20.68
N ALA A 493 32.35 -11.51 20.65
CA ALA A 493 33.77 -11.76 20.64
C ALA A 493 34.28 -12.24 22.00
N GLY A 494 35.05 -13.32 21.97
CA GLY A 494 35.74 -13.86 23.12
C GLY A 494 36.93 -13.02 23.57
N LYS A 495 37.53 -13.44 24.69
CA LYS A 495 38.84 -12.94 25.10
C LYS A 495 39.92 -13.69 24.33
N LEU A 496 40.75 -12.95 23.58
CA LEU A 496 41.82 -13.53 22.79
C LEU A 496 42.88 -14.20 23.70
N PRO A 497 43.46 -15.35 23.29
CA PRO A 497 44.55 -15.98 24.01
C PRO A 497 45.81 -15.10 23.98
N PHE A 498 46.74 -15.33 24.92
CA PHE A 498 47.99 -14.55 24.95
C PHE A 498 48.97 -14.95 23.84
N VAL A 499 48.81 -16.11 23.22
CA VAL A 499 49.60 -16.59 22.07
C VAL A 499 48.66 -17.33 21.13
N ASP A 500 48.73 -17.05 19.83
CA ASP A 500 47.94 -17.75 18.81
C ASP A 500 48.55 -19.14 18.57
N PRO A 501 47.80 -20.25 18.74
CA PRO A 501 48.31 -21.60 18.47
C PRO A 501 48.63 -21.85 16.99
N GLU A 502 47.93 -21.18 16.07
CA GLU A 502 48.10 -21.31 14.61
C GLU A 502 49.24 -20.42 14.11
N TYR A 503 49.49 -19.29 14.79
CA TYR A 503 50.53 -18.31 14.47
C TYR A 503 51.41 -17.95 15.69
N PRO A 504 52.13 -18.91 16.29
CA PRO A 504 52.84 -18.74 17.55
C PRO A 504 54.01 -17.74 17.50
N GLU A 505 54.54 -17.45 16.32
CA GLU A 505 55.65 -16.51 16.10
C GLU A 505 55.28 -15.03 16.30
N TYR A 506 53.98 -14.70 16.35
CA TYR A 506 53.50 -13.32 16.44
C TYR A 506 53.30 -12.80 17.87
N GLY A 507 53.56 -13.61 18.90
CA GLY A 507 53.50 -13.18 20.30
C GLY A 507 52.08 -12.89 20.80
N THR A 508 51.86 -11.75 21.48
CA THR A 508 50.54 -11.37 22.02
C THR A 508 49.53 -11.18 20.90
N VAL A 509 48.43 -11.95 20.94
CA VAL A 509 47.43 -11.99 19.87
C VAL A 509 46.74 -10.63 19.71
N ALA A 510 47.12 -9.93 18.64
CA ALA A 510 46.54 -8.63 18.31
C ALA A 510 45.13 -8.78 17.69
N PHE A 511 44.84 -9.92 17.05
CA PHE A 511 43.60 -10.24 16.35
C PHE A 511 43.42 -11.77 16.21
N HIS A 512 42.19 -12.22 15.94
CA HIS A 512 41.90 -13.61 15.60
C HIS A 512 40.77 -13.66 14.57
N LEU A 513 40.84 -14.61 13.63
CA LEU A 513 39.76 -14.87 12.69
C LEU A 513 38.86 -15.96 13.25
N GLU A 514 37.57 -15.64 13.34
CA GLU A 514 36.54 -16.57 13.80
C GLU A 514 35.61 -16.89 12.63
N GLU A 515 35.50 -18.18 12.32
CA GLU A 515 34.61 -18.68 11.30
C GLU A 515 33.31 -19.18 11.91
N VAL A 516 32.19 -18.72 11.37
CA VAL A 516 30.85 -19.22 11.72
C VAL A 516 30.25 -19.84 10.47
N THR A 517 30.16 -21.16 10.44
CA THR A 517 29.56 -21.88 9.32
C THR A 517 28.07 -22.06 9.57
N PHE A 518 27.27 -21.55 8.64
CA PHE A 518 25.83 -21.73 8.59
C PHE A 518 25.50 -22.88 7.64
N SER A 519 24.59 -23.76 8.05
CA SER A 519 24.26 -24.98 7.30
C SER A 519 22.76 -25.23 7.25
N THR A 520 22.28 -25.64 6.09
CA THR A 520 20.99 -26.30 5.87
C THR A 520 21.23 -27.76 5.48
N ALA A 521 20.17 -28.52 5.19
CA ALA A 521 20.31 -29.88 4.66
C ALA A 521 21.00 -29.93 3.28
N LEU A 522 21.03 -28.82 2.54
CA LEU A 522 21.45 -28.77 1.14
C LEU A 522 22.71 -27.94 0.90
N ALA A 523 23.12 -27.10 1.85
CA ALA A 523 24.25 -26.19 1.65
C ALA A 523 24.88 -25.71 2.94
N THR A 524 26.11 -25.22 2.82
CA THR A 524 26.84 -24.55 3.88
C THR A 524 27.41 -23.22 3.38
N LYS A 525 27.52 -22.24 4.27
CA LYS A 525 28.16 -20.95 3.96
C LYS A 525 28.79 -20.37 5.22
N THR A 526 30.00 -19.85 5.09
CA THR A 526 30.78 -19.36 6.24
C THR A 526 30.77 -17.83 6.30
N ALA A 527 30.50 -17.30 7.49
CA ALA A 527 30.76 -15.93 7.86
C ALA A 527 32.14 -15.84 8.54
N VAL A 528 32.85 -14.74 8.33
CA VAL A 528 34.18 -14.51 8.94
C VAL A 528 34.15 -13.24 9.79
N ALA A 529 34.47 -13.40 11.07
CA ALA A 529 34.60 -12.33 12.03
C ALA A 529 36.08 -12.07 12.34
N LEU A 530 36.54 -10.85 12.11
CA LEU A 530 37.85 -10.38 12.57
C LEU A 530 37.71 -9.81 13.98
N VAL A 531 38.15 -10.56 14.98
CA VAL A 531 38.17 -10.15 16.39
C VAL A 531 39.48 -9.41 16.67
N VAL A 532 39.43 -8.17 17.17
CA VAL A 532 40.63 -7.33 17.36
C VAL A 532 40.84 -6.88 18.81
N SER A 533 42.10 -6.86 19.24
CA SER A 533 42.45 -6.59 20.64
C SER A 533 42.49 -5.11 21.02
N LYS A 534 43.04 -4.27 20.14
CA LYS A 534 43.06 -2.80 20.19
C LYS A 534 43.23 -2.23 18.78
N THR A 535 42.49 -1.19 18.43
CA THR A 535 42.69 -0.41 17.21
C THR A 535 43.96 0.43 17.32
N GLN A 536 44.98 0.11 16.54
CA GLN A 536 46.05 1.06 16.22
C GLN A 536 45.76 1.74 14.88
N SER A 537 45.99 3.05 14.82
CA SER A 537 45.60 3.93 13.73
C SER A 537 46.67 4.00 12.63
N PHE A 538 46.68 3.00 11.73
CA PHE A 538 47.37 3.08 10.44
C PHE A 538 46.33 3.17 9.32
N GLU A 539 46.61 4.01 8.33
CA GLU A 539 45.81 4.14 7.12
C GLU A 539 46.34 3.13 6.10
N LEU A 540 45.52 2.16 5.75
CA LEU A 540 45.83 1.19 4.70
C LEU A 540 45.28 1.72 3.37
N SER A 541 46.09 1.61 2.33
CA SER A 541 45.77 2.03 0.96
C SER A 541 46.38 1.04 -0.02
N TYR A 542 45.95 1.06 -1.28
CA TYR A 542 46.57 0.26 -2.33
C TYR A 542 46.63 1.02 -3.64
N THR A 543 47.56 0.63 -4.51
CA THR A 543 47.70 1.13 -5.88
C THR A 543 47.56 -0.03 -6.85
N LEU A 544 46.68 0.07 -7.83
CA LEU A 544 46.46 -0.97 -8.84
C LEU A 544 47.52 -0.90 -9.95
N SER A 545 47.88 -2.06 -10.50
CA SER A 545 48.64 -2.12 -11.75
C SER A 545 47.80 -1.68 -12.94
N ASP A 546 48.46 -1.27 -14.03
CA ASP A 546 47.79 -0.84 -15.26
C ASP A 546 46.90 -1.93 -15.88
N ASP A 547 47.32 -3.20 -15.76
CA ASP A 547 46.55 -4.36 -16.22
C ASP A 547 45.45 -4.79 -15.24
N LYS A 548 45.35 -4.13 -14.07
CA LYS A 548 44.42 -4.40 -12.97
C LYS A 548 44.52 -5.83 -12.41
N LYS A 549 45.59 -6.57 -12.72
CA LYS A 549 45.80 -7.94 -12.21
C LYS A 549 46.54 -8.01 -10.89
N THR A 550 47.09 -6.89 -10.44
CA THR A 550 47.75 -6.79 -9.14
C THR A 550 47.43 -5.48 -8.42
N ALA A 551 47.58 -5.49 -7.10
CA ALA A 551 47.47 -4.31 -6.25
C ALA A 551 48.65 -4.25 -5.28
N LEU A 552 49.36 -3.13 -5.23
CA LEU A 552 50.41 -2.87 -4.24
C LEU A 552 49.80 -2.21 -3.00
N PHE A 553 49.82 -2.90 -1.88
CA PHE A 553 49.33 -2.42 -0.59
C PHE A 553 50.37 -1.55 0.13
N ILE A 554 49.90 -0.47 0.75
CA ILE A 554 50.71 0.55 1.41
C ILE A 554 50.07 0.88 2.77
N ALA A 555 50.83 0.70 3.83
CA ALA A 555 50.46 1.12 5.18
C ALA A 555 51.06 2.50 5.48
N LYS A 556 50.24 3.43 5.99
CA LYS A 556 50.68 4.78 6.36
C LYS A 556 50.40 5.05 7.84
N SER A 557 51.36 5.65 8.52
CA SER A 557 51.18 6.24 9.85
C SER A 557 51.18 7.75 9.73
N ARG A 558 50.09 8.42 10.11
CA ARG A 558 49.96 9.89 9.99
C ARG A 558 50.33 10.40 8.58
N GLY A 559 49.91 9.68 7.55
CA GLY A 559 50.19 9.98 6.14
C GLY A 559 51.56 9.54 5.62
N VAL A 560 52.45 9.00 6.47
CA VAL A 560 53.80 8.56 6.08
C VAL A 560 53.81 7.05 5.82
N PRO A 561 54.20 6.58 4.61
CA PRO A 561 54.35 5.16 4.32
C PRO A 561 55.33 4.46 5.26
N LYS A 562 55.03 3.22 5.64
CA LYS A 562 55.87 2.37 6.49
C LYS A 562 56.22 1.07 5.78
N GLU A 563 57.43 0.59 6.04
CA GLU A 563 57.87 -0.72 5.59
C GLU A 563 57.24 -1.80 6.46
N CYS A 564 56.51 -2.71 5.81
CA CYS A 564 55.80 -3.80 6.45
C CYS A 564 56.05 -5.11 5.69
N GLU A 565 56.03 -6.22 6.41
CA GLU A 565 55.76 -7.53 5.82
C GLU A 565 54.25 -7.74 5.71
N TRP A 566 53.79 -8.20 4.55
CA TRP A 566 52.38 -8.42 4.27
C TRP A 566 52.03 -9.89 4.23
N VAL A 567 50.87 -10.24 4.78
CA VAL A 567 50.31 -11.60 4.75
C VAL A 567 48.83 -11.51 4.42
N LYS A 568 48.37 -12.33 3.47
CA LYS A 568 46.93 -12.55 3.26
C LYS A 568 46.45 -13.55 4.29
N LEU A 569 45.49 -13.14 5.11
CA LEU A 569 44.87 -13.99 6.12
C LEU A 569 43.65 -14.73 5.57
N PHE A 570 42.82 -14.07 4.76
CA PHE A 570 41.59 -14.65 4.22
C PHE A 570 41.25 -14.09 2.83
N GLY A 571 40.46 -14.86 2.07
CA GLY A 571 39.93 -14.49 0.75
C GLY A 571 40.75 -15.04 -0.43
N PRO A 572 40.29 -14.82 -1.67
CA PRO A 572 40.93 -15.36 -2.88
C PRO A 572 42.29 -14.72 -3.19
N GLY A 573 42.96 -15.14 -4.27
CA GLY A 573 44.23 -14.55 -4.74
C GLY A 573 45.46 -14.93 -3.92
N SER A 574 46.57 -14.21 -4.11
CA SER A 574 47.81 -14.40 -3.37
C SER A 574 48.47 -13.08 -3.01
N MET A 575 49.28 -13.04 -1.94
CA MET A 575 49.95 -11.83 -1.45
C MET A 575 51.46 -12.11 -1.26
N SER A 576 52.31 -11.24 -1.81
CA SER A 576 53.75 -11.26 -1.54
C SER A 576 54.08 -10.56 -0.22
N LYS A 577 55.26 -10.86 0.36
CA LYS A 577 55.70 -10.22 1.61
C LYS A 577 55.89 -8.70 1.47
N GLU A 578 56.14 -8.23 0.27
CA GLU A 578 56.34 -6.82 -0.09
C GLU A 578 55.01 -6.07 -0.31
N GLY A 579 53.87 -6.75 -0.18
CA GLY A 579 52.54 -6.14 -0.29
C GLY A 579 51.93 -6.18 -1.69
N VAL A 580 52.46 -6.99 -2.60
CA VAL A 580 51.86 -7.18 -3.93
C VAL A 580 50.80 -8.28 -3.86
N TYR A 581 49.54 -7.89 -3.98
CA TYR A 581 48.40 -8.79 -4.12
C TYR A 581 48.15 -9.12 -5.59
N THR A 582 47.94 -10.40 -5.90
CA THR A 582 47.55 -10.89 -7.22
C THR A 582 46.13 -11.43 -7.18
N PHE A 583 45.26 -10.90 -8.05
CA PHE A 583 43.86 -11.32 -8.14
C PHE A 583 43.73 -12.75 -8.64
N ASP A 584 42.75 -13.49 -8.11
CA ASP A 584 42.31 -14.75 -8.68
C ASP A 584 41.02 -14.54 -9.48
N PRO A 585 41.10 -14.38 -10.81
CA PRO A 585 39.94 -14.08 -11.63
C PRO A 585 38.95 -15.24 -11.74
N GLU A 586 39.32 -16.46 -11.32
CA GLU A 586 38.49 -17.66 -11.41
C GLU A 586 37.78 -17.99 -10.09
N SER A 587 38.06 -17.26 -9.00
CA SER A 587 37.38 -17.47 -7.71
C SER A 587 35.88 -17.16 -7.80
N ASP A 588 35.07 -18.08 -7.27
CA ASP A 588 33.62 -17.92 -7.07
C ASP A 588 33.28 -17.13 -5.79
N ASP A 589 34.26 -16.90 -4.91
CA ASP A 589 34.08 -16.09 -3.69
C ASP A 589 34.17 -14.58 -4.00
N ASP A 590 33.44 -13.75 -3.23
CA ASP A 590 33.61 -12.30 -3.31
C ASP A 590 35.10 -11.93 -3.15
N GLN A 591 35.60 -11.00 -3.97
CA GLN A 591 37.03 -10.69 -4.05
C GLN A 591 37.51 -9.84 -2.85
N SER A 592 36.79 -9.92 -1.74
CA SER A 592 37.17 -9.27 -0.50
C SER A 592 38.20 -10.13 0.23
N ILE A 593 39.33 -9.52 0.54
CA ILE A 593 40.42 -10.16 1.28
C ILE A 593 40.59 -9.52 2.65
N ILE A 594 41.16 -10.30 3.57
CA ILE A 594 41.68 -9.80 4.86
C ILE A 594 43.19 -9.90 4.80
N VAL A 595 43.88 -8.79 5.02
CA VAL A 595 45.34 -8.71 4.97
C VAL A 595 45.89 -8.20 6.30
N ASN A 596 47.04 -8.75 6.70
CA ASN A 596 47.87 -8.26 7.78
C ASN A 596 49.07 -7.50 7.23
N ALA A 597 49.41 -6.38 7.86
CA ALA A 597 50.68 -5.69 7.70
C ALA A 597 51.44 -5.70 9.04
N SER A 598 52.62 -6.31 9.07
CA SER A 598 53.52 -6.34 10.23
C SER A 598 54.69 -5.40 10.00
N LEU A 599 54.89 -4.41 10.86
CA LEU A 599 56.01 -3.46 10.73
C LEU A 599 57.37 -4.17 10.77
N ILE A 600 58.23 -3.86 9.80
CA ILE A 600 59.65 -4.26 9.85
C ILE A 600 60.35 -3.31 10.84
N ALA A 601 60.95 -3.88 11.89
CA ALA A 601 61.37 -3.16 13.09
C ALA A 601 62.09 -1.81 12.84
N GLU A 602 61.46 -0.70 13.24
CA GLU A 602 62.15 0.56 13.57
C GLU A 602 62.56 0.54 15.06
N PRO A 603 63.72 1.09 15.48
CA PRO A 603 64.23 0.98 16.86
C PRO A 603 63.35 1.59 17.97
N SER A 604 62.23 2.21 17.61
CA SER A 604 61.37 3.01 18.50
C SER A 604 59.94 2.47 18.68
N PHE A 605 59.55 1.36 18.02
CA PHE A 605 58.22 0.76 18.15
C PHE A 605 58.31 -0.72 18.54
N SER A 606 57.52 -1.14 19.53
CA SER A 606 57.20 -2.56 19.71
C SER A 606 56.43 -3.04 18.49
N THR A 607 56.76 -4.22 17.96
CA THR A 607 56.07 -4.90 16.85
C THR A 607 54.56 -4.74 16.99
N ALA A 608 53.93 -4.15 15.99
CA ALA A 608 52.49 -3.94 15.94
C ALA A 608 51.99 -4.45 14.59
N ASP A 609 50.96 -5.29 14.63
CA ASP A 609 50.28 -5.87 13.47
C ASP A 609 49.00 -5.08 13.15
N PHE A 610 48.65 -4.95 11.87
CA PHE A 610 47.55 -4.09 11.38
C PHE A 610 46.72 -4.73 10.28
N PHE A 611 45.43 -4.33 10.17
CA PHE A 611 44.47 -5.01 9.30
C PHE A 611 43.51 -4.05 8.59
N SER A 612 43.11 -4.41 7.37
CA SER A 612 42.01 -3.77 6.62
C SER A 612 41.17 -4.82 5.90
N PHE A 613 39.87 -4.54 5.80
CA PHE A 613 38.99 -5.19 4.85
C PHE A 613 39.04 -4.39 3.55
N THR A 614 39.38 -5.03 2.44
CA THR A 614 39.35 -4.38 1.13
C THR A 614 38.44 -5.19 0.21
N ASN A 615 37.29 -4.63 -0.17
CA ASN A 615 36.43 -5.20 -1.21
C ASN A 615 36.96 -4.73 -2.58
N LEU A 616 37.32 -5.68 -3.44
CA LEU A 616 37.86 -5.42 -4.78
C LEU A 616 36.89 -5.83 -5.91
N GLU A 617 35.63 -6.17 -5.62
CA GLU A 617 34.65 -6.73 -6.57
C GLU A 617 34.37 -5.85 -7.80
N LEU A 618 34.33 -4.52 -7.62
CA LEU A 618 34.14 -3.56 -8.71
C LEU A 618 35.23 -3.65 -9.79
N LEU A 619 36.42 -4.14 -9.43
CA LEU A 619 37.52 -4.36 -10.36
C LEU A 619 37.43 -5.69 -11.09
N THR A 620 37.00 -6.75 -10.41
CA THR A 620 36.88 -8.08 -11.00
C THR A 620 35.75 -8.15 -12.03
N GLN A 621 34.64 -7.42 -11.81
CA GLN A 621 33.60 -7.25 -12.83
C GLN A 621 34.11 -6.51 -14.09
N GLN A 622 35.04 -5.56 -13.94
CA GLN A 622 35.65 -4.86 -15.08
C GLN A 622 36.63 -5.73 -15.87
N ILE A 623 37.37 -6.62 -15.19
CA ILE A 623 38.29 -7.56 -15.84
C ILE A 623 37.52 -8.66 -16.59
N ARG A 624 36.42 -9.17 -15.99
CA ARG A 624 35.59 -10.24 -16.59
C ARG A 624 34.74 -9.76 -17.77
N SER A 625 34.34 -8.48 -17.81
CA SER A 625 33.47 -7.93 -18.87
C SER A 625 34.20 -7.42 -20.12
N GLY A 626 35.54 -7.34 -20.12
CA GLY A 626 36.34 -6.94 -21.29
C GLY A 626 36.14 -5.48 -21.77
N ASN A 627 35.27 -4.71 -21.11
CA ASN A 627 34.90 -3.35 -21.52
C ASN A 627 35.39 -2.32 -20.50
N ALA A 628 36.19 -1.36 -20.97
CA ALA A 628 36.48 -0.15 -20.23
C ALA A 628 35.18 0.69 -20.10
N PRO A 629 34.88 1.28 -18.92
CA PRO A 629 33.75 2.19 -18.84
C PRO A 629 34.03 3.40 -19.75
N ALA A 630 33.02 3.82 -20.52
CA ALA A 630 33.04 5.12 -21.14
C ALA A 630 33.15 6.17 -20.03
N CYS A 631 34.24 6.94 -20.03
CA CYS A 631 34.40 8.09 -19.14
C CYS A 631 33.23 9.06 -19.35
N VAL A 632 32.27 9.09 -18.42
CA VAL A 632 31.37 10.23 -18.29
C VAL A 632 32.03 11.20 -17.31
N PRO A 633 32.32 12.46 -17.69
CA PRO A 633 32.96 13.41 -16.79
C PRO A 633 32.06 13.64 -15.58
N CYS A 634 32.55 13.34 -14.38
CA CYS A 634 31.95 13.86 -13.15
C CYS A 634 32.08 15.38 -13.19
N ASP A 635 30.99 16.08 -13.46
CA ASP A 635 30.94 17.54 -13.35
C ASP A 635 30.99 17.93 -11.87
N ILE A 636 32.21 18.16 -11.38
CA ILE A 636 32.51 18.60 -10.01
C ILE A 636 31.73 19.88 -9.66
N ALA A 637 31.30 20.69 -10.66
CA ALA A 637 30.48 21.88 -10.45
C ALA A 637 29.01 21.58 -10.10
N ALA A 638 28.52 20.35 -10.30
CA ALA A 638 27.20 19.92 -9.84
C ALA A 638 27.21 19.56 -8.33
N MET A 639 28.30 18.94 -7.86
CA MET A 639 28.49 18.61 -6.43
C MET A 639 28.62 19.86 -5.55
N GLU A 640 29.34 20.91 -6.00
CA GLU A 640 29.49 22.14 -5.22
C GLU A 640 28.19 22.96 -5.11
N ARG A 641 27.28 22.85 -6.10
CA ARG A 641 25.96 23.51 -6.04
C ARG A 641 25.05 22.87 -4.99
N HIS A 642 25.15 21.56 -4.75
CA HIS A 642 24.30 20.86 -3.78
C HIS A 642 24.64 21.24 -2.32
N ASN A 643 25.93 21.44 -2.01
CA ASN A 643 26.37 21.85 -0.67
C ASN A 643 26.00 23.30 -0.30
N ARG A 644 25.65 24.17 -1.27
CA ARG A 644 25.16 25.53 -0.98
C ARG A 644 23.64 25.63 -0.79
N ILE A 645 22.86 24.65 -1.27
CA ILE A 645 21.39 24.72 -1.23
C ILE A 645 20.83 24.24 0.13
N ASN A 646 21.55 23.39 0.87
CA ASN A 646 21.11 22.88 2.18
C ASN A 646 21.28 23.85 3.36
N ARG A 647 21.50 25.15 3.13
CA ARG A 647 21.54 26.17 4.22
C ARG A 647 20.37 27.14 4.26
N ASN A 648 19.42 27.08 3.33
CA ASN A 648 18.21 27.89 3.40
C ASN A 648 17.08 27.19 2.65
N LEU A 649 16.19 26.50 3.35
CA LEU A 649 14.78 26.50 2.95
C LEU A 649 13.90 26.28 4.19
N TYR A 650 13.48 27.40 4.76
CA TYR A 650 12.31 27.51 5.61
C TYR A 650 11.05 27.34 4.74
N ILE A 651 10.08 26.62 5.30
CA ILE A 651 8.62 26.74 5.17
C ILE A 651 8.12 27.66 4.05
N LYS A 652 7.47 27.07 3.05
CA LYS A 652 6.11 27.46 2.66
C LYS A 652 5.35 26.31 2.03
#